data_AF-A0A2T2W8W1-F1
#
_entry.id   AF-A0A2T2W8W1-F1
#
_cell.length_a   1.000
_cell.length_b   1.000
_cell.length_c   1.000
_cell.angle_alpha   90.00
_cell.angle_beta   90.00
_cell.angle_gamma   90.00
#
_symmetry.space_group_name_H-M   'P 1'
#
loop_
_entity.id
_entity.type
_entity.pdbx_description
1 polymer ?
#
loop_
_entity_poly.entity_id
_entity_poly.type
_entity_poly.pdbx_seq_one_letter_code
_entity_poly.pdbx_strand_id
1 'polypeptide(L)'
;MPAFPTYPGELPRCLNPLNLRHYSLLAYWVFFRPMALKCYLYQADPDLYRTGSGLGIFRILPVPAYRNLYLVALGTTLLMTALFEAPIGLLVSMQGPGAIDWAGTALGMALGVALGVALGSIDGMTDGIALGVAEGVSLAVSLGIVGGIAFGVSGGVASFGVAGGVAFGMALGVAFGVAGGVAFGVVGGVALGSAGVVSLGNIGVLGGVVFEVAGGVVFGVALGGAGIVGVLRLPMYLIQCVWIVRSTWRGQHPIWWDELAVLPFLRTQIAISQAWKQGTVAGLERLSQLAANPFQHWVLQKALYQRLHQSASALPFLYQLVSLQSLDAYAIAPISESDWQRIPSVRQVFMSELAGQGNDHARGPENAVWWLTQPLRVRKSTPLTAFARLLYLLTWSIEPDEQWPNDFDLEDFQDLFDQLANYPCGNEIQRSFGCMARFLKCLSLSSLATAQGLIADLPSAKEAIRPNVIQALRQFGHIGQDIAVFQTATSRLNQLAALGRATDQLEDLREYINQSVLPPEKVILQEILRRWRKLVSDASGELGQITIAEPVVNPYVAGNPVAGELFVGREAILRELEELWLKPGQVDSVLLYGHRRMGKSSILKNLPHRLDGQRNLVVEFNLQRVGKVRSTGELLYALALALCDRLPPEAANTISEPDEATFLAADHNPYQSLNRWLKLVAPYMTNRRFIVAIDEFELIETAIDEGRIEAGLTEYLRGLIQTTDWIVLAMAGLYTLQEKCYDYWHPLFGSIKPRRVSFLSADSTRRLITQPAADFPLDYTQAAIEGIIHLTYGQPYLVQLIGQKLVAQFNYQVFEAGQSRDRPISLDDLHAVIDSPDFFQDGGAYFTGVWRQAEDSAAPGQAQILQVLAAGEKSLAELIAGAGLSEAQIEVALKTLQDHDVVKSTGEGLYSFTVELMRRWVQISKA
;
A
#
# COMPACT_ATOMS: atom_id res chain seq x y z
N MET A 1 -20.23 7.72 12.17
CA MET A 1 -21.51 8.36 12.52
C MET A 1 -21.26 9.51 13.50
N PRO A 2 -21.90 10.67 13.31
CA PRO A 2 -21.83 11.80 14.22
C PRO A 2 -22.26 11.45 15.65
N ALA A 3 -21.71 12.15 16.64
CA ALA A 3 -22.15 12.05 18.02
C ALA A 3 -23.54 12.70 18.20
N PHE A 4 -24.33 12.19 19.16
CA PHE A 4 -25.58 12.87 19.52
C PHE A 4 -25.27 14.26 20.10
N PRO A 5 -26.02 15.31 19.76
CA PRO A 5 -25.64 16.66 20.16
C PRO A 5 -25.73 16.85 21.67
N THR A 6 -24.80 17.63 22.20
CA THR A 6 -24.71 17.91 23.65
C THR A 6 -25.29 19.27 23.97
N TYR A 7 -26.12 19.34 25.01
CA TYR A 7 -26.62 20.60 25.52
C TYR A 7 -25.56 21.25 26.42
N PRO A 8 -25.15 22.51 26.16
CA PRO A 8 -24.08 23.17 26.92
C PRO A 8 -24.47 23.62 28.34
N GLY A 9 -25.74 23.50 28.72
CA GLY A 9 -26.22 23.80 30.09
C GLY A 9 -26.47 22.56 30.93
N GLU A 10 -26.84 22.74 32.19
CA GLU A 10 -27.18 21.63 33.07
C GLU A 10 -28.56 21.04 32.74
N LEU A 11 -28.62 19.74 32.47
CA LEU A 11 -29.86 18.98 32.34
C LEU A 11 -30.18 18.25 33.66
N PRO A 12 -31.40 18.41 34.21
CA PRO A 12 -31.81 17.63 35.37
C PRO A 12 -31.92 16.14 34.99
N ARG A 13 -31.57 15.23 35.91
CA ARG A 13 -31.74 13.78 35.69
C ARG A 13 -33.20 13.38 35.47
N CYS A 14 -34.14 14.08 36.13
CA CYS A 14 -35.56 13.85 35.98
C CYS A 14 -36.34 15.14 36.30
N LEU A 15 -37.31 15.51 35.46
CA LEU A 15 -38.22 16.59 35.78
C LEU A 15 -39.08 16.19 36.98
N ASN A 16 -39.23 17.09 37.93
CA ASN A 16 -40.09 16.95 39.10
C ASN A 16 -41.38 17.78 38.91
N PRO A 17 -42.57 17.16 38.83
CA PRO A 17 -43.86 17.86 38.73
C PRO A 17 -44.17 18.77 39.92
N LEU A 18 -43.53 18.59 41.07
CA LEU A 18 -43.73 19.45 42.24
C LEU A 18 -42.82 20.70 42.26
N ASN A 19 -41.84 20.77 41.36
CA ASN A 19 -40.92 21.92 41.30
C ASN A 19 -41.38 22.92 40.24
N LEU A 20 -41.86 24.08 40.68
CA LEU A 20 -42.29 25.17 39.78
C LEU A 20 -41.22 25.61 38.77
N ARG A 21 -39.92 25.51 39.11
CA ARG A 21 -38.82 25.86 38.19
C ARG A 21 -38.73 24.93 36.97
N HIS A 22 -39.24 23.71 37.07
CA HIS A 22 -39.20 22.77 35.96
C HIS A 22 -40.24 23.08 34.88
N TYR A 23 -41.34 23.74 35.24
CA TYR A 23 -42.34 24.22 34.28
C TYR A 23 -41.78 25.36 33.43
N SER A 24 -41.10 26.33 34.06
CA SER A 24 -40.41 27.40 33.31
C SER A 24 -39.22 26.88 32.50
N LEU A 25 -38.51 25.87 33.01
CA LEU A 25 -37.44 25.19 32.27
C LEU A 25 -37.98 24.47 31.03
N LEU A 26 -39.10 23.73 31.16
CA LEU A 26 -39.73 23.05 30.03
C LEU A 26 -40.29 24.06 29.02
N ALA A 27 -40.92 25.14 29.48
CA ALA A 27 -41.34 26.25 28.62
C ALA A 27 -40.15 26.84 27.84
N TYR A 28 -39.01 27.05 28.50
CA TYR A 28 -37.79 27.52 27.84
C TYR A 28 -37.28 26.51 26.80
N TRP A 29 -37.29 25.21 27.08
CA TRP A 29 -36.92 24.17 26.13
C TRP A 29 -37.87 24.14 24.93
N VAL A 30 -39.18 24.14 25.14
CA VAL A 30 -40.16 24.10 24.04
C VAL A 30 -40.08 25.35 23.18
N PHE A 31 -40.07 26.52 23.79
CA PHE A 31 -40.19 27.77 23.05
C PHE A 31 -38.86 28.32 22.56
N PHE A 32 -37.70 28.05 23.16
CA PHE A 32 -36.42 28.66 22.76
C PHE A 32 -35.29 27.65 22.51
N ARG A 33 -35.32 26.47 23.18
CA ARG A 33 -34.25 25.47 23.17
C ARG A 33 -34.74 24.03 22.95
N PRO A 34 -35.40 23.73 21.84
CA PRO A 34 -35.93 22.39 21.58
C PRO A 34 -34.85 21.29 21.62
N MET A 35 -33.60 21.63 21.28
CA MET A 35 -32.48 20.69 21.36
C MET A 35 -32.25 20.19 22.78
N ALA A 36 -32.47 21.03 23.81
CA ALA A 36 -32.30 20.65 25.21
C ALA A 36 -33.29 19.57 25.64
N LEU A 37 -34.54 19.63 25.15
CA LEU A 37 -35.55 18.60 25.38
C LEU A 37 -35.14 17.28 24.74
N LYS A 38 -34.59 17.33 23.51
CA LYS A 38 -34.10 16.14 22.79
C LYS A 38 -32.90 15.50 23.51
N CYS A 39 -31.94 16.30 23.97
CA CYS A 39 -30.83 15.84 24.83
C CYS A 39 -31.32 15.22 26.14
N TYR A 40 -32.32 15.82 26.79
CA TYR A 40 -32.90 15.29 28.03
C TYR A 40 -33.50 13.90 27.84
N LEU A 41 -34.23 13.68 26.74
CA LEU A 41 -34.83 12.38 26.40
C LEU A 41 -33.78 11.33 26.03
N TYR A 42 -32.78 11.71 25.22
CA TYR A 42 -31.67 10.82 24.86
C TYR A 42 -30.81 10.44 26.08
N GLN A 43 -30.55 11.39 27.00
CA GLN A 43 -29.80 11.12 28.24
C GLN A 43 -30.56 10.16 29.16
N ALA A 44 -31.89 10.21 29.16
CA ALA A 44 -32.71 9.34 30.00
C ALA A 44 -32.68 7.89 29.52
N ASP A 45 -32.82 7.66 28.21
CA ASP A 45 -32.75 6.33 27.59
C ASP A 45 -32.46 6.47 26.07
N PRO A 46 -31.22 6.19 25.62
CA PRO A 46 -30.86 6.27 24.19
C PRO A 46 -31.59 5.28 23.29
N ASP A 47 -31.86 4.07 23.78
CA ASP A 47 -32.49 3.01 22.98
C ASP A 47 -33.99 3.28 22.80
N LEU A 48 -34.63 3.77 23.86
CA LEU A 48 -36.02 4.26 23.80
C LEU A 48 -36.14 5.49 22.91
N TYR A 49 -35.13 6.37 22.86
CA TYR A 49 -35.12 7.53 21.97
C TYR A 49 -34.97 7.13 20.49
N ARG A 50 -34.09 6.16 20.18
CA ARG A 50 -33.80 5.72 18.79
C ARG A 50 -34.97 4.99 18.12
N THR A 51 -35.84 4.35 18.89
CA THR A 51 -36.95 3.55 18.34
C THR A 51 -38.06 4.36 17.68
N GLY A 52 -38.06 5.69 17.81
CA GLY A 52 -38.90 6.58 16.99
C GLY A 52 -40.41 6.50 17.24
N SER A 53 -41.17 7.28 16.45
CA SER A 53 -42.63 7.50 16.55
C SER A 53 -43.45 6.21 16.52
N GLY A 54 -44.38 6.05 17.48
CA GLY A 54 -45.29 4.90 17.58
C GLY A 54 -45.22 4.12 18.90
N LEU A 55 -44.43 4.58 19.88
CA LEU A 55 -44.35 3.94 21.19
C LEU A 55 -45.66 4.11 21.97
N GLY A 56 -46.33 3.00 22.28
CA GLY A 56 -47.46 3.00 23.20
C GLY A 56 -47.04 3.49 24.60
N ILE A 57 -47.92 4.25 25.25
CA ILE A 57 -47.74 4.86 26.59
C ILE A 57 -47.15 3.86 27.63
N PHE A 58 -47.44 2.57 27.49
CA PHE A 58 -46.95 1.48 28.35
C PHE A 58 -45.43 1.25 28.33
N ARG A 59 -44.72 1.54 27.23
CA ARG A 59 -43.25 1.41 27.17
C ARG A 59 -42.52 2.59 27.81
N ILE A 60 -43.21 3.72 27.95
CA ILE A 60 -42.64 5.00 28.34
C ILE A 60 -42.87 5.29 29.84
N LEU A 61 -44.01 4.86 30.38
CA LEU A 61 -44.37 4.94 31.80
C LEU A 61 -43.31 4.40 32.80
N PRO A 62 -42.55 3.32 32.49
CA PRO A 62 -41.52 2.79 33.38
C PRO A 62 -40.33 3.73 33.56
N VAL A 63 -40.05 4.61 32.59
CA VAL A 63 -38.90 5.53 32.63
C VAL A 63 -39.32 6.84 33.30
N PRO A 64 -38.78 7.19 34.49
CA PRO A 64 -39.25 8.34 35.27
C PRO A 64 -39.16 9.67 34.53
N ALA A 65 -38.12 9.85 33.72
CA ALA A 65 -37.89 11.07 32.95
C ALA A 65 -39.02 11.35 31.94
N TYR A 66 -39.43 10.31 31.20
CA TYR A 66 -40.48 10.43 30.20
C TYR A 66 -41.86 10.58 30.84
N ARG A 67 -42.16 9.81 31.90
CA ARG A 67 -43.43 9.95 32.65
C ARG A 67 -43.60 11.35 33.23
N ASN A 68 -42.56 11.85 33.89
CA ASN A 68 -42.65 13.15 34.54
C ASN A 68 -42.66 14.30 33.53
N LEU A 69 -42.04 14.13 32.35
CA LEU A 69 -42.16 15.07 31.24
C LEU A 69 -43.62 15.28 30.83
N TYR A 70 -44.42 14.21 30.68
CA TYR A 70 -45.85 14.34 30.34
C TYR A 70 -46.63 15.16 31.38
N LEU A 71 -46.39 14.91 32.67
CA LEU A 71 -47.05 15.64 33.76
C LEU A 71 -46.65 17.12 33.77
N VAL A 72 -45.36 17.40 33.60
CA VAL A 72 -44.86 18.79 33.56
C VAL A 72 -45.30 19.49 32.27
N ALA A 73 -45.39 18.80 31.13
CA ALA A 73 -45.86 19.35 29.85
C ALA A 73 -47.32 19.81 29.95
N LEU A 74 -48.19 18.99 30.53
CA LEU A 74 -49.60 19.36 30.77
C LEU A 74 -49.70 20.64 31.61
N GLY A 75 -49.01 20.68 32.76
CA GLY A 75 -49.03 21.85 33.63
C GLY A 75 -48.33 23.07 33.01
N THR A 76 -47.32 22.87 32.17
CA THR A 76 -46.63 23.97 31.44
C THR A 76 -47.56 24.58 30.40
N THR A 77 -48.30 23.74 29.67
CA THR A 77 -49.30 24.21 28.69
C THR A 77 -50.36 25.07 29.38
N LEU A 78 -50.94 24.58 30.49
CA LEU A 78 -51.92 25.35 31.27
C LEU A 78 -51.35 26.68 31.79
N LEU A 79 -50.12 26.66 32.32
CA LEU A 79 -49.45 27.86 32.85
C LEU A 79 -49.15 28.88 31.74
N MET A 80 -48.69 28.43 30.58
CA MET A 80 -48.38 29.31 29.45
C MET A 80 -49.66 29.90 28.85
N THR A 81 -50.71 29.12 28.66
CA THR A 81 -52.03 29.63 28.25
C THR A 81 -52.51 30.74 29.21
N ALA A 82 -52.45 30.51 30.53
CA ALA A 82 -52.81 31.51 31.52
C ALA A 82 -51.94 32.79 31.44
N LEU A 83 -50.62 32.66 31.21
CA LEU A 83 -49.69 33.79 31.07
C LEU A 83 -49.90 34.60 29.79
N PHE A 84 -50.23 33.94 28.67
CA PHE A 84 -50.48 34.62 27.40
C PHE A 84 -51.84 35.32 27.36
N GLU A 85 -52.84 34.75 28.04
CA GLU A 85 -54.21 35.28 28.02
C GLU A 85 -54.50 36.29 29.14
N ALA A 86 -53.86 36.19 30.31
CA ALA A 86 -54.09 37.15 31.40
C ALA A 86 -53.87 38.62 30.99
N PRO A 87 -52.83 38.98 30.20
CA PRO A 87 -52.66 40.34 29.68
C PRO A 87 -53.75 40.71 28.69
N ILE A 88 -54.20 39.78 27.83
CA ILE A 88 -55.23 40.01 26.81
C ILE A 88 -56.60 40.23 27.49
N GLY A 89 -56.96 39.39 28.46
CA GLY A 89 -58.17 39.56 29.28
C GLY A 89 -58.14 40.83 30.12
N LEU A 90 -56.96 41.22 30.64
CA LEU A 90 -56.79 42.51 31.32
C LEU A 90 -56.99 43.69 30.34
N LEU A 91 -56.43 43.61 29.14
CA LEU A 91 -56.54 44.64 28.11
C LEU A 91 -57.98 44.79 27.58
N VAL A 92 -58.70 43.68 27.44
CA VAL A 92 -60.13 43.64 27.06
C VAL A 92 -61.02 44.15 28.20
N SER A 93 -60.74 43.79 29.46
CA SER A 93 -61.49 44.30 30.63
C SER A 93 -61.26 45.79 30.90
N MET A 94 -60.13 46.35 30.45
CA MET A 94 -59.89 47.80 30.45
C MET A 94 -60.72 48.57 29.40
N GLN A 95 -61.42 47.91 28.48
CA GLN A 95 -62.19 48.54 27.39
C GLN A 95 -63.72 48.61 27.63
N GLY A 96 -64.25 48.09 28.74
CA GLY A 96 -65.65 48.29 29.13
C GLY A 96 -66.22 47.20 30.06
N PRO A 97 -67.37 47.45 30.74
CA PRO A 97 -67.93 46.54 31.74
C PRO A 97 -68.74 45.43 31.07
N GLY A 98 -68.04 44.40 30.57
CA GLY A 98 -68.63 43.12 30.16
C GLY A 98 -68.07 42.00 31.05
N ALA A 99 -68.93 41.21 31.68
CA ALA A 99 -68.51 40.08 32.50
C ALA A 99 -67.93 38.99 31.59
N ILE A 100 -66.60 38.83 31.62
CA ILE A 100 -65.91 37.71 30.99
C ILE A 100 -66.34 36.43 31.72
N ASP A 101 -66.92 35.46 30.99
CA ASP A 101 -67.19 34.13 31.53
C ASP A 101 -65.87 33.36 31.68
N TRP A 102 -65.23 33.58 32.82
CA TRP A 102 -64.00 32.89 33.19
C TRP A 102 -64.19 31.38 33.27
N ALA A 103 -65.41 30.88 33.55
CA ALA A 103 -65.68 29.45 33.67
C ALA A 103 -65.78 28.77 32.30
N GLY A 104 -66.53 29.34 31.35
CA GLY A 104 -66.62 28.84 29.97
C GLY A 104 -65.29 28.91 29.23
N THR A 105 -64.55 30.01 29.43
CA THR A 105 -63.17 30.13 28.92
C THR A 105 -62.29 29.04 29.54
N ALA A 106 -62.32 28.85 30.86
CA ALA A 106 -61.51 27.83 31.54
C ALA A 106 -61.83 26.39 31.14
N LEU A 107 -63.09 26.07 30.84
CA LEU A 107 -63.52 24.74 30.43
C LEU A 107 -63.16 24.43 28.98
N GLY A 108 -63.32 25.40 28.06
CA GLY A 108 -62.82 25.31 26.69
C GLY A 108 -61.29 25.22 26.63
N MET A 109 -60.59 25.92 27.53
CA MET A 109 -59.14 25.84 27.70
C MET A 109 -58.69 24.46 28.21
N ALA A 110 -59.34 23.92 29.24
CA ALA A 110 -59.00 22.61 29.79
C ALA A 110 -59.20 21.49 28.75
N LEU A 111 -60.27 21.56 27.96
CA LEU A 111 -60.54 20.62 26.88
C LEU A 111 -59.58 20.78 25.70
N GLY A 112 -59.26 22.01 25.29
CA GLY A 112 -58.30 22.29 24.22
C GLY A 112 -56.88 21.86 24.55
N VAL A 113 -56.44 22.09 25.79
CA VAL A 113 -55.14 21.63 26.31
C VAL A 113 -55.12 20.10 26.43
N ALA A 114 -56.18 19.49 26.94
CA ALA A 114 -56.28 18.03 27.02
C ALA A 114 -56.28 17.36 25.63
N LEU A 115 -56.97 17.94 24.64
CA LEU A 115 -56.96 17.45 23.26
C LEU A 115 -55.61 17.66 22.58
N GLY A 116 -54.97 18.83 22.74
CA GLY A 116 -53.67 19.13 22.14
C GLY A 116 -52.56 18.21 22.67
N VAL A 117 -52.56 17.95 23.99
CA VAL A 117 -51.63 16.99 24.62
C VAL A 117 -51.94 15.54 24.21
N ALA A 118 -53.22 15.18 24.04
CA ALA A 118 -53.64 13.84 23.62
C ALA A 118 -53.41 13.55 22.11
N LEU A 119 -53.51 14.55 21.25
CA LEU A 119 -53.25 14.42 19.81
C LEU A 119 -51.74 14.47 19.52
N GLY A 120 -50.99 15.32 20.24
CA GLY A 120 -49.52 15.35 20.17
C GLY A 120 -48.85 14.06 20.66
N SER A 121 -49.56 13.17 21.36
CA SER A 121 -49.05 11.86 21.78
C SER A 121 -49.19 10.75 20.72
N ILE A 122 -49.83 11.03 19.57
CA ILE A 122 -50.05 10.06 18.48
C ILE A 122 -48.94 10.12 17.40
N ASP A 123 -48.42 11.30 17.07
CA ASP A 123 -47.50 11.51 15.93
C ASP A 123 -45.98 11.56 16.27
N GLY A 124 -45.58 10.98 17.39
CA GLY A 124 -44.17 10.83 17.77
C GLY A 124 -43.73 11.78 18.88
N MET A 125 -43.11 11.22 19.92
CA MET A 125 -43.04 11.85 21.24
C MET A 125 -42.19 13.12 21.35
N THR A 126 -41.15 13.29 20.51
CA THR A 126 -40.20 14.41 20.65
C THR A 126 -40.75 15.73 20.09
N ASP A 127 -41.32 15.70 18.89
CA ASP A 127 -41.93 16.88 18.28
C ASP A 127 -43.41 16.96 18.67
N GLY A 128 -44.10 15.84 18.93
CA GLY A 128 -45.50 15.82 19.34
C GLY A 128 -45.79 16.45 20.71
N ILE A 129 -44.84 16.41 21.67
CA ILE A 129 -44.99 17.17 22.93
C ILE A 129 -44.73 18.67 22.71
N ALA A 130 -43.70 19.03 21.93
CA ALA A 130 -43.39 20.43 21.67
C ALA A 130 -44.49 21.11 20.81
N LEU A 131 -44.94 20.43 19.76
CA LEU A 131 -46.07 20.82 18.91
C LEU A 131 -47.38 20.74 19.69
N GLY A 132 -47.65 19.69 20.46
CA GLY A 132 -48.86 19.58 21.27
C GLY A 132 -48.99 20.64 22.37
N VAL A 133 -47.88 21.07 22.98
CA VAL A 133 -47.86 22.23 23.91
C VAL A 133 -48.10 23.53 23.14
N ALA A 134 -47.46 23.73 21.99
CA ALA A 134 -47.61 24.96 21.19
C ALA A 134 -49.00 25.09 20.54
N GLU A 135 -49.49 24.02 19.92
CA GLU A 135 -50.83 23.88 19.35
C GLU A 135 -51.90 23.89 20.44
N GLY A 136 -51.66 23.26 21.58
CA GLY A 136 -52.55 23.32 22.74
C GLY A 136 -52.70 24.74 23.29
N VAL A 137 -51.61 25.52 23.38
CA VAL A 137 -51.66 26.95 23.71
C VAL A 137 -52.37 27.74 22.61
N SER A 138 -52.11 27.47 21.32
CA SER A 138 -52.74 28.17 20.20
C SER A 138 -54.25 27.90 20.09
N LEU A 139 -54.67 26.65 20.24
CA LEU A 139 -56.07 26.22 20.28
C LEU A 139 -56.76 26.77 21.52
N ALA A 140 -56.10 26.75 22.70
CA ALA A 140 -56.66 27.34 23.90
C ALA A 140 -56.85 28.86 23.77
N VAL A 141 -55.88 29.59 23.20
CA VAL A 141 -55.98 31.02 22.91
C VAL A 141 -57.08 31.28 21.87
N SER A 142 -57.16 30.48 20.81
CA SER A 142 -58.15 30.65 19.75
C SER A 142 -59.57 30.34 20.23
N LEU A 143 -59.76 29.23 20.97
CA LEU A 143 -61.04 28.84 21.55
C LEU A 143 -61.43 29.70 22.76
N GLY A 144 -60.46 30.23 23.52
CA GLY A 144 -60.69 31.18 24.61
C GLY A 144 -61.16 32.54 24.08
N ILE A 145 -60.55 33.02 23.00
CA ILE A 145 -60.99 34.24 22.29
C ILE A 145 -62.37 34.01 21.64
N VAL A 146 -62.55 32.93 20.87
CA VAL A 146 -63.81 32.63 20.16
C VAL A 146 -64.94 32.29 21.15
N GLY A 147 -64.65 31.52 22.19
CA GLY A 147 -65.59 31.11 23.22
C GLY A 147 -65.97 32.24 24.17
N GLY A 148 -65.01 33.08 24.60
CA GLY A 148 -65.28 34.27 25.41
C GLY A 148 -66.13 35.30 24.65
N ILE A 149 -65.89 35.44 23.34
CA ILE A 149 -66.71 36.30 22.45
C ILE A 149 -68.09 35.66 22.21
N ALA A 150 -68.19 34.34 21.98
CA ALA A 150 -69.46 33.67 21.68
C ALA A 150 -70.39 33.55 22.92
N PHE A 151 -69.84 33.29 24.11
CA PHE A 151 -70.62 33.19 25.36
C PHE A 151 -70.96 34.54 25.98
N GLY A 152 -70.08 35.54 25.84
CA GLY A 152 -70.41 36.94 26.17
C GLY A 152 -71.60 37.46 25.36
N VAL A 153 -71.82 36.89 24.16
CA VAL A 153 -72.96 37.20 23.29
C VAL A 153 -74.22 36.38 23.64
N SER A 154 -74.12 35.19 24.25
CA SER A 154 -75.31 34.39 24.61
C SER A 154 -75.94 34.75 25.97
N GLY A 155 -75.23 35.43 26.87
CA GLY A 155 -75.74 35.85 28.18
C GLY A 155 -76.28 37.28 28.27
N GLY A 156 -76.06 38.12 27.25
CA GLY A 156 -76.41 39.54 27.26
C GLY A 156 -77.32 39.91 26.10
N VAL A 157 -78.59 39.52 26.14
CA VAL A 157 -79.58 40.02 25.18
C VAL A 157 -79.98 41.44 25.56
N ALA A 158 -79.37 42.44 24.92
CA ALA A 158 -80.08 43.59 24.36
C ALA A 158 -79.12 44.62 23.74
N SER A 159 -79.27 44.79 22.43
CA SER A 159 -78.96 46.00 21.64
C SER A 159 -77.49 46.43 21.49
N PHE A 160 -77.06 46.48 20.22
CA PHE A 160 -75.79 46.98 19.66
C PHE A 160 -74.54 46.09 19.84
N GLY A 161 -74.31 45.14 18.92
CA GLY A 161 -73.06 44.37 18.93
C GLY A 161 -72.67 43.59 17.68
N VAL A 162 -73.52 43.50 16.65
CA VAL A 162 -73.21 42.65 15.46
C VAL A 162 -72.20 43.32 14.52
N ALA A 163 -72.15 44.65 14.44
CA ALA A 163 -71.19 45.36 13.59
C ALA A 163 -69.75 45.34 14.15
N GLY A 164 -69.59 45.28 15.48
CA GLY A 164 -68.28 45.28 16.14
C GLY A 164 -67.55 43.95 16.05
N GLY A 165 -68.24 42.82 16.28
CA GLY A 165 -67.62 41.48 16.25
C GLY A 165 -67.11 41.07 14.85
N VAL A 166 -67.84 41.43 13.80
CA VAL A 166 -67.46 41.14 12.40
C VAL A 166 -66.35 42.08 11.93
N ALA A 167 -66.40 43.37 12.30
CA ALA A 167 -65.34 44.32 11.98
C ALA A 167 -64.03 44.03 12.74
N PHE A 168 -64.09 43.53 13.99
CA PHE A 168 -62.92 43.21 14.80
C PHE A 168 -62.31 41.85 14.44
N GLY A 169 -63.13 40.85 14.10
CA GLY A 169 -62.68 39.56 13.55
C GLY A 169 -62.05 39.71 12.17
N MET A 170 -62.60 40.55 11.29
CA MET A 170 -61.94 40.95 10.05
C MET A 170 -60.71 41.82 10.31
N ALA A 171 -60.73 42.77 11.24
CA ALA A 171 -59.58 43.63 11.49
C ALA A 171 -58.39 42.87 12.08
N LEU A 172 -58.59 41.83 12.91
CA LEU A 172 -57.49 40.99 13.41
C LEU A 172 -57.10 39.87 12.44
N GLY A 173 -58.05 39.25 11.72
CA GLY A 173 -57.74 38.28 10.67
C GLY A 173 -57.01 38.92 9.49
N VAL A 174 -57.41 40.14 9.12
CA VAL A 174 -56.73 40.99 8.14
C VAL A 174 -55.50 41.64 8.77
N ALA A 175 -55.45 42.07 10.02
CA ALA A 175 -54.20 42.60 10.59
C ALA A 175 -53.13 41.53 10.82
N PHE A 176 -53.45 40.26 11.09
CA PHE A 176 -52.46 39.18 11.15
C PHE A 176 -52.10 38.65 9.76
N GLY A 177 -53.08 38.55 8.84
CA GLY A 177 -52.83 38.21 7.43
C GLY A 177 -52.05 39.29 6.68
N VAL A 178 -52.35 40.56 6.96
CA VAL A 178 -51.69 41.75 6.39
C VAL A 178 -50.45 42.11 7.20
N ALA A 179 -50.32 41.89 8.51
CA ALA A 179 -49.02 42.05 9.19
C ALA A 179 -48.04 40.93 8.80
N GLY A 180 -48.52 39.72 8.51
CA GLY A 180 -47.73 38.68 7.84
C GLY A 180 -47.33 39.11 6.41
N GLY A 181 -48.30 39.57 5.62
CA GLY A 181 -48.07 40.08 4.26
C GLY A 181 -47.23 41.36 4.19
N VAL A 182 -47.29 42.24 5.20
CA VAL A 182 -46.58 43.53 5.27
C VAL A 182 -45.25 43.38 6.00
N ALA A 183 -45.07 42.47 6.95
CA ALA A 183 -43.74 42.16 7.47
C ALA A 183 -42.86 41.50 6.39
N PHE A 184 -43.44 40.60 5.58
CA PHE A 184 -42.75 40.03 4.42
C PHE A 184 -42.69 41.00 3.22
N GLY A 185 -43.73 41.80 3.00
CA GLY A 185 -43.78 42.84 1.96
C GLY A 185 -42.85 44.04 2.22
N VAL A 186 -42.60 44.40 3.49
CA VAL A 186 -41.65 45.47 3.88
C VAL A 186 -40.21 44.95 3.86
N VAL A 187 -39.96 43.69 4.18
CA VAL A 187 -38.63 43.08 3.97
C VAL A 187 -38.33 42.95 2.47
N GLY A 188 -39.32 42.61 1.64
CA GLY A 188 -39.21 42.63 0.18
C GLY A 188 -39.05 44.06 -0.40
N GLY A 189 -39.82 45.02 0.11
CA GLY A 189 -39.80 46.42 -0.33
C GLY A 189 -38.53 47.20 0.07
N VAL A 190 -37.94 46.91 1.23
CA VAL A 190 -36.68 47.54 1.68
C VAL A 190 -35.46 46.86 1.04
N ALA A 191 -35.52 45.56 0.75
CA ALA A 191 -34.46 44.85 0.01
C ALA A 191 -34.43 45.22 -1.48
N LEU A 192 -35.57 45.54 -2.10
CA LEU A 192 -35.64 45.96 -3.52
C LEU A 192 -35.61 47.47 -3.73
N GLY A 193 -36.01 48.28 -2.75
CA GLY A 193 -36.01 49.74 -2.84
C GLY A 193 -34.63 50.40 -2.85
N SER A 194 -33.56 49.66 -2.54
CA SER A 194 -32.17 50.16 -2.57
C SER A 194 -31.32 49.60 -3.73
N ALA A 195 -31.88 48.72 -4.57
CA ALA A 195 -31.12 48.05 -5.64
C ALA A 195 -31.67 48.26 -7.07
N GLY A 196 -32.66 49.14 -7.29
CA GLY A 196 -33.35 49.22 -8.59
C GLY A 196 -33.90 50.58 -9.01
N VAL A 197 -33.11 51.67 -8.94
CA VAL A 197 -33.48 52.95 -9.59
C VAL A 197 -32.69 53.21 -10.88
N VAL A 198 -31.84 52.28 -11.34
CA VAL A 198 -31.17 52.45 -12.64
C VAL A 198 -31.26 51.17 -13.45
N SER A 199 -32.43 50.93 -14.05
CA SER A 199 -32.55 50.28 -15.38
C SER A 199 -34.01 49.93 -15.67
N LEU A 200 -34.55 50.61 -16.69
CA LEU A 200 -35.77 50.32 -17.45
C LEU A 200 -37.09 50.78 -16.82
N GLY A 201 -37.52 51.95 -17.28
CA GLY A 201 -38.86 52.48 -17.10
C GLY A 201 -39.91 51.82 -18.00
N ASN A 202 -41.15 52.15 -17.66
CA ASN A 202 -42.38 51.94 -18.44
C ASN A 202 -42.79 50.48 -18.70
N ILE A 203 -43.58 49.94 -17.77
CA ILE A 203 -44.92 49.34 -17.88
C ILE A 203 -45.24 48.91 -16.43
N GLY A 204 -46.08 49.58 -15.63
CA GLY A 204 -47.39 50.10 -15.97
C GLY A 204 -48.46 49.05 -15.63
N VAL A 205 -48.72 48.84 -14.33
CA VAL A 205 -50.02 48.43 -13.77
C VAL A 205 -50.73 47.28 -14.50
N LEU A 206 -50.18 46.05 -14.45
CA LEU A 206 -50.95 44.82 -14.73
C LEU A 206 -50.31 43.50 -14.22
N GLY A 207 -49.20 43.57 -13.48
CA GLY A 207 -48.53 42.40 -12.88
C GLY A 207 -48.75 42.21 -11.37
N GLY A 208 -49.55 43.05 -10.72
CA GLY A 208 -49.73 43.04 -9.27
C GLY A 208 -50.69 41.98 -8.74
N VAL A 209 -51.64 41.50 -9.55
CA VAL A 209 -52.74 40.64 -9.07
C VAL A 209 -52.53 39.16 -9.41
N VAL A 210 -51.76 38.83 -10.45
CA VAL A 210 -51.48 37.43 -10.83
C VAL A 210 -50.29 36.84 -10.05
N PHE A 211 -49.38 37.67 -9.52
CA PHE A 211 -48.25 37.22 -8.70
C PHE A 211 -48.56 37.07 -7.20
N GLU A 212 -49.62 37.71 -6.68
CA GLU A 212 -50.04 37.54 -5.28
C GLU A 212 -50.78 36.22 -5.04
N VAL A 213 -51.58 35.76 -6.00
CA VAL A 213 -52.42 34.55 -5.81
C VAL A 213 -51.67 33.25 -6.13
N ALA A 214 -50.78 33.25 -7.13
CA ALA A 214 -49.95 32.09 -7.44
C ALA A 214 -48.76 31.94 -6.46
N GLY A 215 -48.22 33.06 -5.94
CA GLY A 215 -47.17 33.07 -4.94
C GLY A 215 -47.67 32.61 -3.57
N GLY A 216 -48.86 33.03 -3.14
CA GLY A 216 -49.42 32.70 -1.83
C GLY A 216 -49.78 31.22 -1.63
N VAL A 217 -50.21 30.51 -2.69
CA VAL A 217 -50.59 29.10 -2.59
C VAL A 217 -49.36 28.17 -2.65
N VAL A 218 -48.31 28.53 -3.39
CA VAL A 218 -47.05 27.78 -3.41
C VAL A 218 -46.21 28.05 -2.15
N PHE A 219 -46.25 29.28 -1.60
CA PHE A 219 -45.58 29.61 -0.33
C PHE A 219 -46.31 29.09 0.92
N GLY A 220 -47.65 29.07 0.91
CA GLY A 220 -48.44 28.59 2.05
C GLY A 220 -48.37 27.07 2.26
N VAL A 221 -48.19 26.30 1.18
CA VAL A 221 -48.11 24.83 1.25
C VAL A 221 -46.70 24.35 1.62
N ALA A 222 -45.64 25.13 1.32
CA ALA A 222 -44.25 24.75 1.65
C ALA A 222 -43.80 25.09 3.09
N LEU A 223 -44.51 26.00 3.78
CA LEU A 223 -44.15 26.53 5.11
C LEU A 223 -45.23 26.29 6.17
N GLY A 224 -46.06 25.25 6.03
CA GLY A 224 -47.20 24.99 6.92
C GLY A 224 -46.86 24.97 8.42
N GLY A 225 -45.73 24.36 8.82
CA GLY A 225 -45.28 24.33 10.22
C GLY A 225 -44.49 25.56 10.67
N ALA A 226 -43.59 26.08 9.81
CA ALA A 226 -42.71 27.21 10.16
C ALA A 226 -43.45 28.55 10.18
N GLY A 227 -44.49 28.71 9.36
CA GLY A 227 -45.36 29.89 9.37
C GLY A 227 -46.18 29.99 10.67
N ILE A 228 -46.70 28.86 11.16
CA ILE A 228 -47.42 28.77 12.45
C ILE A 228 -46.47 29.12 13.61
N VAL A 229 -45.28 28.52 13.64
CA VAL A 229 -44.25 28.83 14.67
C VAL A 229 -43.80 30.29 14.60
N GLY A 230 -43.61 30.86 13.41
CA GLY A 230 -43.23 32.27 13.23
C GLY A 230 -44.26 33.24 13.80
N VAL A 231 -45.56 33.01 13.55
CA VAL A 231 -46.66 33.84 14.06
C VAL A 231 -46.81 33.71 15.58
N LEU A 232 -46.71 32.48 16.13
CA LEU A 232 -46.77 32.23 17.58
C LEU A 232 -45.60 32.88 18.35
N ARG A 233 -44.50 33.19 17.66
CA ARG A 233 -43.29 33.77 18.28
C ARG A 233 -43.20 35.29 18.19
N LEU A 234 -44.12 35.98 17.50
CA LEU A 234 -44.16 37.45 17.43
C LEU A 234 -44.10 38.13 18.82
N PRO A 235 -44.84 37.69 19.86
CA PRO A 235 -44.73 38.28 21.19
C PRO A 235 -43.37 38.04 21.86
N MET A 236 -42.70 36.93 21.55
CA MET A 236 -41.39 36.59 22.12
C MET A 236 -40.28 37.51 21.61
N TYR A 237 -40.38 38.00 20.37
CA TYR A 237 -39.42 38.96 19.82
C TYR A 237 -39.39 40.28 20.59
N LEU A 238 -40.52 40.74 21.15
CA LEU A 238 -40.58 41.93 22.00
C LEU A 238 -39.77 41.73 23.29
N ILE A 239 -39.89 40.56 23.91
CA ILE A 239 -39.11 40.18 25.09
C ILE A 239 -37.63 40.12 24.71
N GLN A 240 -37.29 39.47 23.60
CA GLN A 240 -35.93 39.36 23.11
C GLN A 240 -35.29 40.72 22.81
N CYS A 241 -36.05 41.72 22.34
CA CYS A 241 -35.55 43.08 22.14
C CYS A 241 -35.02 43.71 23.43
N VAL A 242 -35.70 43.50 24.56
CA VAL A 242 -35.22 43.94 25.89
C VAL A 242 -33.87 43.28 26.22
N TRP A 243 -33.74 41.99 25.93
CA TRP A 243 -32.50 41.26 26.11
C TRP A 243 -31.39 41.72 25.16
N ILE A 244 -31.69 42.07 23.90
CA ILE A 244 -30.68 42.62 22.96
C ILE A 244 -30.08 43.91 23.53
N VAL A 245 -30.91 44.83 24.01
CA VAL A 245 -30.45 46.11 24.60
C VAL A 245 -29.64 45.87 25.88
N ARG A 246 -30.05 44.93 26.73
CA ARG A 246 -29.35 44.57 27.97
C ARG A 246 -28.08 43.75 27.75
N SER A 247 -28.04 42.93 26.70
CA SER A 247 -26.96 41.98 26.40
C SER A 247 -25.63 42.67 26.08
N THR A 248 -25.68 43.93 25.63
CA THR A 248 -24.51 44.80 25.47
C THR A 248 -23.64 44.91 26.73
N TRP A 249 -24.18 44.52 27.90
CA TRP A 249 -23.49 44.56 29.20
C TRP A 249 -23.20 43.19 29.85
N ARG A 250 -23.79 42.08 29.36
CA ARG A 250 -23.70 40.75 30.05
C ARG A 250 -23.53 39.53 29.13
N GLY A 251 -23.34 39.69 27.82
CA GLY A 251 -23.02 38.57 26.91
C GLY A 251 -24.18 37.59 26.62
N GLN A 252 -25.39 37.87 27.10
CA GLN A 252 -26.58 37.01 26.97
C GLN A 252 -27.44 37.41 25.75
N HIS A 253 -26.83 37.45 24.57
CA HIS A 253 -27.54 37.80 23.33
C HIS A 253 -28.51 36.67 22.90
N PRO A 254 -29.75 36.97 22.45
CA PRO A 254 -30.74 35.96 22.04
C PRO A 254 -30.28 34.95 21.02
N ILE A 255 -29.40 35.37 20.11
CA ILE A 255 -28.78 34.48 19.10
C ILE A 255 -28.17 33.21 19.71
N TRP A 256 -27.69 33.28 20.95
CA TRP A 256 -27.07 32.12 21.57
C TRP A 256 -28.09 31.12 22.07
N TRP A 257 -29.26 31.59 22.54
CA TRP A 257 -30.22 30.78 23.28
C TRP A 257 -31.56 30.55 22.62
N ASP A 258 -31.81 31.18 21.46
CA ASP A 258 -33.01 30.96 20.67
C ASP A 258 -32.72 30.17 19.38
N GLU A 259 -33.02 28.88 19.41
CA GLU A 259 -32.87 27.94 18.27
C GLU A 259 -34.03 28.03 17.26
N LEU A 260 -35.14 28.68 17.62
CA LEU A 260 -36.33 28.76 16.77
C LEU A 260 -36.47 30.13 16.09
N ALA A 261 -35.43 30.99 16.18
CA ALA A 261 -35.44 32.35 15.68
C ALA A 261 -35.53 32.40 14.15
N VAL A 262 -36.65 32.89 13.61
CA VAL A 262 -36.88 33.12 12.18
C VAL A 262 -36.36 34.48 11.71
N LEU A 263 -36.65 35.56 12.46
CA LEU A 263 -36.23 36.92 12.11
C LEU A 263 -34.76 37.18 12.49
N PRO A 264 -34.04 38.02 11.70
CA PRO A 264 -32.67 38.42 12.01
C PRO A 264 -32.61 39.31 13.25
N PHE A 265 -31.70 39.02 14.18
CA PHE A 265 -31.48 39.86 15.35
C PHE A 265 -30.62 41.10 15.02
N LEU A 266 -30.92 42.22 15.67
CA LEU A 266 -30.07 43.42 15.63
C LEU A 266 -28.77 43.19 16.43
N ARG A 267 -27.67 43.83 16.02
CA ARG A 267 -26.36 43.83 16.72
C ARG A 267 -25.69 42.46 16.94
N THR A 268 -26.03 41.45 16.13
CA THR A 268 -25.41 40.11 16.17
C THR A 268 -23.89 40.13 16.05
N GLN A 269 -23.31 41.07 15.30
CA GLN A 269 -21.86 41.21 15.14
C GLN A 269 -21.11 41.43 16.47
N ILE A 270 -21.72 42.13 17.42
CA ILE A 270 -21.12 42.36 18.74
C ILE A 270 -21.04 41.04 19.52
N ALA A 271 -22.11 40.24 19.49
CA ALA A 271 -22.14 38.94 20.15
C ALA A 271 -21.11 37.97 19.54
N ILE A 272 -20.99 37.94 18.21
CA ILE A 272 -20.03 37.11 17.49
C ILE A 272 -18.59 37.54 17.81
N SER A 273 -18.29 38.84 17.76
CA SER A 273 -16.95 39.34 18.10
C SER A 273 -16.55 39.03 19.54
N GLN A 274 -17.50 39.00 20.48
CA GLN A 274 -17.25 38.54 21.85
C GLN A 274 -16.92 37.05 21.93
N ALA A 275 -17.60 36.21 21.13
CA ALA A 275 -17.29 34.77 21.08
C ALA A 275 -15.84 34.51 20.63
N TRP A 276 -15.35 35.27 19.65
CA TRP A 276 -13.97 35.16 19.18
C TRP A 276 -12.91 35.61 20.20
N LYS A 277 -13.25 36.43 21.20
CA LYS A 277 -12.30 36.88 22.23
C LYS A 277 -11.82 35.76 23.15
N GLN A 278 -12.56 34.66 23.24
CA GLN A 278 -12.21 33.50 24.08
C GLN A 278 -11.22 32.54 23.38
N GLY A 279 -10.81 32.85 22.16
CA GLY A 279 -9.94 32.01 21.33
C GLY A 279 -10.68 31.38 20.16
N THR A 280 -9.92 30.82 19.21
CA THR A 280 -10.49 30.27 17.97
C THR A 280 -11.36 29.03 18.24
N VAL A 281 -10.88 28.10 19.07
CA VAL A 281 -11.63 26.86 19.41
C VAL A 281 -12.92 27.19 20.16
N ALA A 282 -12.82 27.96 21.24
CA ALA A 282 -14.00 28.39 22.01
C ALA A 282 -14.99 29.18 21.15
N GLY A 283 -14.50 29.99 20.20
CA GLY A 283 -15.33 30.69 19.23
C GLY A 283 -16.09 29.74 18.29
N LEU A 284 -15.43 28.73 17.72
CA LEU A 284 -16.05 27.71 16.87
C LEU A 284 -17.08 26.87 17.63
N GLU A 285 -16.73 26.44 18.85
CA GLU A 285 -17.64 25.72 19.74
C GLU A 285 -18.86 26.56 20.10
N ARG A 286 -18.68 27.87 20.33
CA ARG A 286 -19.79 28.76 20.61
C ARG A 286 -20.68 28.93 19.38
N LEU A 287 -20.10 29.04 18.18
CA LEU A 287 -20.83 29.14 16.93
C LEU A 287 -21.56 27.84 16.55
N SER A 288 -21.14 26.67 17.05
CA SER A 288 -21.82 25.39 16.78
C SER A 288 -23.31 25.44 17.15
N GLN A 289 -23.67 26.25 18.16
CA GLN A 289 -25.04 26.46 18.63
C GLN A 289 -25.94 27.08 17.55
N LEU A 290 -25.37 27.74 16.55
CA LEU A 290 -26.11 28.32 15.43
C LEU A 290 -26.43 27.29 14.35
N ALA A 291 -25.73 26.15 14.30
CA ALA A 291 -25.94 25.13 13.28
C ALA A 291 -27.34 24.49 13.39
N ALA A 292 -27.93 24.47 14.60
CA ALA A 292 -29.27 23.96 14.85
C ALA A 292 -30.40 24.80 14.22
N ASN A 293 -30.12 26.05 13.83
CA ASN A 293 -31.13 26.98 13.29
C ASN A 293 -30.77 27.43 11.85
N PRO A 294 -31.41 26.86 10.82
CA PRO A 294 -31.19 27.23 9.42
C PRO A 294 -31.37 28.73 9.10
N PHE A 295 -32.28 29.43 9.79
CA PHE A 295 -32.50 30.87 9.58
C PHE A 295 -31.34 31.74 10.06
N GLN A 296 -30.44 31.20 10.89
CA GLN A 296 -29.27 31.92 11.41
C GLN A 296 -27.97 31.48 10.73
N HIS A 297 -28.02 30.53 9.79
CA HIS A 297 -26.82 30.06 9.09
C HIS A 297 -26.12 31.18 8.29
N TRP A 298 -26.83 32.19 7.80
CA TRP A 298 -26.19 33.35 7.16
C TRP A 298 -25.29 34.15 8.14
N VAL A 299 -25.65 34.18 9.43
CA VAL A 299 -24.83 34.81 10.48
C VAL A 299 -23.57 34.00 10.71
N LEU A 300 -23.71 32.68 10.79
CA LEU A 300 -22.60 31.73 10.87
C LEU A 300 -21.65 31.89 9.66
N GLN A 301 -22.19 31.89 8.44
CA GLN A 301 -21.45 32.06 7.19
C GLN A 301 -20.65 33.35 7.19
N LYS A 302 -21.28 34.47 7.57
CA LYS A 302 -20.61 35.77 7.66
C LYS A 302 -19.51 35.80 8.72
N ALA A 303 -19.74 35.19 9.89
CA ALA A 303 -18.76 35.10 10.96
C ALA A 303 -17.52 34.30 10.54
N LEU A 304 -17.73 33.12 9.94
CA LEU A 304 -16.67 32.25 9.43
C LEU A 304 -15.91 32.92 8.28
N TYR A 305 -16.63 33.51 7.31
CA TYR A 305 -16.02 34.22 6.18
C TYR A 305 -15.13 35.38 6.65
N GLN A 306 -15.62 36.21 7.58
CA GLN A 306 -14.85 37.33 8.11
C GLN A 306 -13.61 36.85 8.84
N ARG A 307 -13.74 35.83 9.71
CA ARG A 307 -12.62 35.27 10.45
C ARG A 307 -11.56 34.67 9.53
N LEU A 308 -11.98 33.95 8.50
CA LEU A 308 -11.11 33.32 7.50
C LEU A 308 -10.26 34.36 6.76
N HIS A 309 -10.85 35.49 6.35
CA HIS A 309 -10.16 36.52 5.58
C HIS A 309 -9.40 37.56 6.45
N GLN A 310 -9.68 37.62 7.75
CA GLN A 310 -8.94 38.48 8.70
C GLN A 310 -7.77 37.76 9.37
N SER A 311 -7.72 36.43 9.29
CA SER A 311 -6.64 35.64 9.88
C SER A 311 -5.38 35.71 9.03
N ALA A 312 -4.23 36.00 9.64
CA ALA A 312 -2.93 35.85 9.00
C ALA A 312 -2.62 34.36 8.67
N SER A 313 -3.29 33.42 9.35
CA SER A 313 -3.16 31.97 9.17
C SER A 313 -4.48 31.35 8.70
N ALA A 314 -4.96 31.76 7.53
CA ALA A 314 -6.24 31.32 6.97
C ALA A 314 -6.31 29.79 6.71
N LEU A 315 -5.25 29.19 6.17
CA LEU A 315 -5.18 27.76 5.88
C LEU A 315 -5.13 26.90 7.16
N PRO A 316 -4.27 27.20 8.16
CA PRO A 316 -4.35 26.54 9.47
C PRO A 316 -5.72 26.66 10.14
N PHE A 317 -6.42 27.79 9.99
CA PHE A 317 -7.77 27.96 10.52
C PHE A 317 -8.78 26.99 9.87
N LEU A 318 -8.71 26.76 8.56
CA LEU A 318 -9.56 25.78 7.88
C LEU A 318 -9.29 24.36 8.40
N TYR A 319 -8.03 23.96 8.52
CA TYR A 319 -7.71 22.63 9.07
C TYR A 319 -8.11 22.48 10.53
N GLN A 320 -7.97 23.53 11.35
CA GLN A 320 -8.46 23.52 12.72
C GLN A 320 -9.97 23.31 12.79
N LEU A 321 -10.74 23.88 11.86
CA LEU A 321 -12.19 23.68 11.76
C LEU A 321 -12.52 22.23 11.38
N VAL A 322 -11.81 21.69 10.38
CA VAL A 322 -12.07 20.32 9.90
C VAL A 322 -11.59 19.25 10.89
N SER A 323 -10.57 19.51 11.70
CA SER A 323 -10.06 18.55 12.70
C SER A 323 -10.75 18.62 14.06
N LEU A 324 -11.64 19.59 14.29
CA LEU A 324 -12.21 19.83 15.63
C LEU A 324 -13.29 18.80 15.96
N GLN A 325 -13.03 17.96 16.97
CA GLN A 325 -13.93 16.87 17.38
C GLN A 325 -15.27 17.37 17.94
N SER A 326 -15.32 18.55 18.56
CA SER A 326 -16.58 19.11 19.08
C SER A 326 -17.59 19.46 17.99
N LEU A 327 -17.18 19.48 16.72
CA LEU A 327 -18.04 19.68 15.56
C LEU A 327 -18.54 18.37 14.91
N ASP A 328 -18.16 17.20 15.46
CA ASP A 328 -18.65 15.89 15.01
C ASP A 328 -20.05 15.53 15.53
N ALA A 329 -20.71 16.43 16.24
CA ALA A 329 -22.11 16.24 16.65
C ALA A 329 -23.07 16.50 15.50
N TYR A 330 -24.25 15.86 15.49
CA TYR A 330 -25.34 16.26 14.57
C TYR A 330 -25.69 17.74 14.75
N ALA A 331 -25.97 18.45 13.65
CA ALA A 331 -26.39 19.85 13.72
C ALA A 331 -27.75 20.02 14.41
N ILE A 332 -28.64 19.04 14.24
CA ILE A 332 -29.96 18.95 14.86
C ILE A 332 -30.12 17.52 15.41
N ALA A 333 -30.80 17.33 16.55
CA ALA A 333 -31.05 15.99 17.06
C ALA A 333 -31.88 15.16 16.07
N PRO A 334 -31.40 13.97 15.65
CA PRO A 334 -32.16 13.05 14.81
C PRO A 334 -33.35 12.47 15.55
N ILE A 335 -34.50 12.34 14.88
CA ILE A 335 -35.76 11.93 15.50
C ILE A 335 -36.26 10.60 14.92
N SER A 336 -36.14 10.43 13.61
CA SER A 336 -36.52 9.21 12.90
C SER A 336 -35.29 8.37 12.54
N GLU A 337 -35.49 7.08 12.25
CA GLU A 337 -34.43 6.21 11.75
C GLU A 337 -33.72 6.80 10.52
N SER A 338 -34.48 7.44 9.62
CA SER A 338 -33.93 8.13 8.43
C SER A 338 -33.07 9.36 8.77
N ASP A 339 -33.28 10.00 9.92
CA ASP A 339 -32.51 11.18 10.32
C ASP A 339 -31.10 10.83 10.78
N TRP A 340 -30.92 9.68 11.40
CA TRP A 340 -29.62 9.18 11.82
C TRP A 340 -28.65 8.95 10.65
N GLN A 341 -29.16 8.84 9.43
CA GLN A 341 -28.34 8.68 8.22
C GLN A 341 -28.18 9.98 7.44
N ARG A 342 -29.16 10.89 7.50
CA ARG A 342 -29.24 12.05 6.60
C ARG A 342 -28.86 13.39 7.24
N ILE A 343 -28.98 13.53 8.55
CA ILE A 343 -28.70 14.82 9.19
C ILE A 343 -27.18 15.06 9.20
N PRO A 344 -26.72 16.24 8.72
CA PRO A 344 -25.31 16.56 8.69
C PRO A 344 -24.77 16.86 10.10
N SER A 345 -23.46 16.68 10.27
CA SER A 345 -22.75 17.17 11.44
C SER A 345 -22.61 18.69 11.43
N VAL A 346 -22.35 19.29 12.58
CA VAL A 346 -22.05 20.72 12.70
C VAL A 346 -20.88 21.11 11.78
N ARG A 347 -19.83 20.28 11.70
CA ARG A 347 -18.69 20.49 10.80
C ARG A 347 -19.14 20.59 9.34
N GLN A 348 -20.01 19.68 8.90
CA GLN A 348 -20.54 19.68 7.54
C GLN A 348 -21.37 20.94 7.25
N VAL A 349 -22.18 21.41 8.22
CA VAL A 349 -22.88 22.70 8.10
C VAL A 349 -21.90 23.86 7.99
N PHE A 350 -20.84 23.89 8.79
CA PHE A 350 -19.84 24.97 8.74
C PHE A 350 -19.12 25.02 7.39
N MET A 351 -18.75 23.84 6.87
CA MET A 351 -18.00 23.70 5.63
C MET A 351 -18.85 24.00 4.39
N SER A 352 -20.09 23.50 4.34
CA SER A 352 -21.05 23.85 3.27
C SER A 352 -21.36 25.35 3.23
N GLU A 353 -21.50 25.96 4.41
CA GLU A 353 -21.76 27.39 4.53
C GLU A 353 -20.57 28.25 4.06
N LEU A 354 -19.34 27.86 4.40
CA LEU A 354 -18.12 28.49 3.88
C LEU A 354 -17.94 28.28 2.37
N ALA A 355 -18.35 27.13 1.85
CA ALA A 355 -18.31 26.80 0.43
C ALA A 355 -19.33 27.61 -0.40
N GLY A 356 -20.32 28.23 0.26
CA GLY A 356 -21.37 29.02 -0.39
C GLY A 356 -22.39 28.19 -1.15
N GLN A 357 -22.47 26.89 -0.88
CA GLN A 357 -23.51 26.02 -1.42
C GLN A 357 -24.69 25.96 -0.43
N GLY A 358 -25.91 25.89 -0.97
CA GLY A 358 -27.03 25.35 -0.20
C GLY A 358 -26.68 23.92 0.18
N ASN A 359 -27.10 23.48 1.36
CA ASN A 359 -26.87 22.12 1.79
C ASN A 359 -27.76 21.23 0.91
N ASP A 360 -27.26 20.75 -0.24
CA ASP A 360 -28.05 20.06 -1.28
C ASP A 360 -28.78 18.79 -0.76
N HIS A 361 -28.43 18.34 0.45
CA HIS A 361 -28.99 17.18 1.16
C HIS A 361 -29.90 17.54 2.34
N ALA A 362 -30.15 18.83 2.56
CA ALA A 362 -31.07 19.29 3.58
C ALA A 362 -32.54 19.03 3.16
N ARG A 363 -33.39 18.69 4.14
CA ARG A 363 -34.81 18.46 3.92
C ARG A 363 -35.47 19.68 3.27
N GLY A 364 -36.46 19.42 2.40
CA GLY A 364 -37.26 20.40 1.63
C GLY A 364 -37.31 21.87 2.12
N PRO A 365 -37.79 22.19 3.35
CA PRO A 365 -37.92 23.58 3.80
C PRO A 365 -36.58 24.30 4.03
N GLU A 366 -35.47 23.60 4.28
CA GLU A 366 -34.16 24.24 4.51
C GLU A 366 -33.59 24.89 3.24
N ASN A 367 -33.81 24.30 2.07
CA ASN A 367 -33.45 24.90 0.78
C ASN A 367 -34.23 26.20 0.54
N ALA A 368 -35.51 26.23 0.94
CA ALA A 368 -36.31 27.44 0.90
C ALA A 368 -35.78 28.50 1.89
N VAL A 369 -35.39 28.11 3.11
CA VAL A 369 -34.77 29.04 4.09
C VAL A 369 -33.42 29.57 3.59
N TRP A 370 -32.62 28.72 2.98
CA TRP A 370 -31.35 29.14 2.39
C TRP A 370 -31.57 30.17 1.27
N TRP A 371 -32.56 29.94 0.40
CA TRP A 371 -32.96 30.90 -0.63
C TRP A 371 -33.54 32.20 -0.04
N LEU A 372 -34.32 32.13 1.04
CA LEU A 372 -34.85 33.33 1.71
C LEU A 372 -33.74 34.17 2.36
N THR A 373 -32.72 33.51 2.90
CA THR A 373 -31.59 34.17 3.57
C THR A 373 -30.46 34.56 2.62
N GLN A 374 -30.55 34.20 1.33
CA GLN A 374 -29.53 34.49 0.31
C GLN A 374 -29.05 35.95 0.26
N PRO A 375 -29.93 36.98 0.30
CA PRO A 375 -29.49 38.38 0.26
C PRO A 375 -28.61 38.79 1.45
N LEU A 376 -28.69 38.08 2.58
CA LEU A 376 -27.94 38.38 3.80
C LEU A 376 -26.54 37.73 3.82
N ARG A 377 -26.28 36.80 2.89
CA ARG A 377 -25.05 36.00 2.80
C ARG A 377 -23.96 36.72 2.00
N VAL A 378 -22.70 36.40 2.29
CA VAL A 378 -21.55 36.87 1.51
C VAL A 378 -21.45 36.05 0.23
N ARG A 379 -21.43 36.72 -0.94
CA ARG A 379 -21.42 36.07 -2.27
C ARG A 379 -20.06 36.00 -2.96
N LYS A 380 -19.00 36.52 -2.32
CA LYS A 380 -17.67 36.56 -2.94
C LYS A 380 -17.01 35.18 -2.85
N SER A 381 -16.76 34.58 -4.01
CA SER A 381 -15.88 33.42 -4.12
C SER A 381 -14.43 33.89 -4.08
N THR A 382 -13.65 33.32 -3.18
CA THR A 382 -12.21 33.50 -3.02
C THR A 382 -11.50 32.15 -3.05
N PRO A 383 -10.17 32.10 -3.28
CA PRO A 383 -9.41 30.84 -3.24
C PRO A 383 -9.63 30.06 -1.94
N LEU A 384 -9.72 30.75 -0.80
CA LEU A 384 -9.97 30.12 0.50
C LEU A 384 -11.36 29.49 0.61
N THR A 385 -12.40 30.12 0.06
CA THR A 385 -13.76 29.55 0.04
C THR A 385 -13.90 28.41 -0.97
N ALA A 386 -13.20 28.49 -2.11
CA ALA A 386 -13.13 27.40 -3.07
C ALA A 386 -12.36 26.18 -2.50
N PHE A 387 -11.32 26.43 -1.71
CA PHE A 387 -10.62 25.37 -0.99
C PHE A 387 -11.49 24.75 0.12
N ALA A 388 -12.24 25.55 0.87
CA ALA A 388 -13.22 25.04 1.83
C ALA A 388 -14.27 24.16 1.12
N ARG A 389 -14.70 24.51 -0.09
CA ARG A 389 -15.57 23.67 -0.93
C ARG A 389 -14.92 22.35 -1.30
N LEU A 390 -13.66 22.33 -1.73
CA LEU A 390 -12.94 21.09 -2.00
C LEU A 390 -12.86 20.19 -0.76
N LEU A 391 -12.49 20.74 0.39
CA LEU A 391 -12.44 20.00 1.66
C LEU A 391 -13.83 19.45 2.06
N TYR A 392 -14.89 20.23 1.83
CA TYR A 392 -16.27 19.78 2.04
C TYR A 392 -16.62 18.60 1.12
N LEU A 393 -16.34 18.70 -0.18
CA LEU A 393 -16.59 17.64 -1.15
C LEU A 393 -15.86 16.35 -0.74
N LEU A 394 -14.59 16.44 -0.35
CA LEU A 394 -13.82 15.28 0.12
C LEU A 394 -14.34 14.68 1.43
N THR A 395 -15.03 15.47 2.26
CA THR A 395 -15.66 15.01 3.51
C THR A 395 -17.01 14.34 3.27
N TRP A 396 -17.68 14.66 2.15
CA TRP A 396 -19.09 14.32 1.93
C TRP A 396 -19.32 13.33 0.78
N SER A 397 -18.58 13.45 -0.33
CA SER A 397 -18.76 12.63 -1.54
C SER A 397 -18.08 11.27 -1.52
N ILE A 398 -17.31 10.98 -0.47
CA ILE A 398 -16.50 9.76 -0.41
C ILE A 398 -16.58 9.18 1.01
N GLU A 399 -17.69 8.52 1.31
CA GLU A 399 -17.74 7.65 2.48
C GLU A 399 -16.72 6.50 2.32
N PRO A 400 -16.13 5.99 3.42
CA PRO A 400 -15.05 5.00 3.36
C PRO A 400 -15.36 3.71 2.57
N ASP A 401 -16.65 3.41 2.36
CA ASP A 401 -17.15 2.19 1.73
C ASP A 401 -17.78 2.43 0.33
N GLU A 402 -17.89 3.68 -0.15
CA GLU A 402 -18.40 3.99 -1.48
C GLU A 402 -17.29 4.13 -2.54
N GLN A 403 -17.58 3.72 -3.78
CA GLN A 403 -16.63 3.79 -4.89
C GLN A 403 -16.23 5.24 -5.17
N TRP A 404 -14.93 5.47 -5.37
CA TRP A 404 -14.39 6.77 -5.80
C TRP A 404 -15.19 7.32 -6.99
N PRO A 405 -15.70 8.56 -6.94
CA PRO A 405 -16.51 9.11 -8.02
C PRO A 405 -15.74 9.13 -9.34
N ASN A 406 -16.34 8.59 -10.42
CA ASN A 406 -15.70 8.52 -11.74
C ASN A 406 -15.36 9.91 -12.31
N ASP A 407 -16.09 10.95 -11.92
CA ASP A 407 -15.98 12.31 -12.46
C ASP A 407 -15.11 13.25 -11.58
N PHE A 408 -14.49 12.74 -10.50
CA PHE A 408 -13.68 13.56 -9.61
C PHE A 408 -12.18 13.44 -9.96
N ASP A 409 -11.62 14.48 -10.57
CA ASP A 409 -10.19 14.65 -10.81
C ASP A 409 -9.62 15.81 -9.97
N LEU A 410 -8.46 15.57 -9.33
CA LEU A 410 -7.77 16.60 -8.57
C LEU A 410 -7.09 17.65 -9.47
N GLU A 411 -6.81 17.32 -10.73
CA GLU A 411 -6.22 18.28 -11.67
C GLU A 411 -7.15 19.44 -12.03
N ASP A 412 -8.46 19.24 -11.94
CA ASP A 412 -9.46 20.31 -12.13
C ASP A 412 -9.29 21.45 -11.11
N PHE A 413 -8.60 21.19 -10.00
CA PHE A 413 -8.32 22.15 -8.93
C PHE A 413 -6.90 22.73 -8.99
N GLN A 414 -6.13 22.49 -10.05
CA GLN A 414 -4.74 22.98 -10.13
C GLN A 414 -4.65 24.51 -10.06
N ASP A 415 -5.51 25.23 -10.79
CA ASP A 415 -5.58 26.70 -10.74
C ASP A 415 -5.88 27.22 -9.32
N LEU A 416 -6.70 26.48 -8.55
CA LEU A 416 -7.01 26.80 -7.17
C LEU A 416 -5.76 26.63 -6.29
N PHE A 417 -5.03 25.53 -6.45
CA PHE A 417 -3.81 25.27 -5.70
C PHE A 417 -2.72 26.31 -5.97
N ASP A 418 -2.58 26.76 -7.21
CA ASP A 418 -1.65 27.82 -7.61
C ASP A 418 -2.02 29.17 -6.97
N GLN A 419 -3.31 29.49 -6.89
CA GLN A 419 -3.78 30.68 -6.18
C GLN A 419 -3.53 30.60 -4.67
N LEU A 420 -3.68 29.41 -4.08
CA LEU A 420 -3.43 29.17 -2.66
C LEU A 420 -1.96 29.31 -2.27
N ALA A 421 -1.02 29.08 -3.19
CA ALA A 421 0.42 29.24 -2.96
C ALA A 421 0.79 30.65 -2.44
N ASN A 422 -0.01 31.67 -2.76
CA ASN A 422 0.16 33.04 -2.27
C ASN A 422 -0.18 33.25 -0.79
N TYR A 423 -0.78 32.26 -0.13
CA TYR A 423 -1.12 32.32 1.29
C TYR A 423 -0.04 31.63 2.14
N PRO A 424 0.13 32.03 3.41
CA PRO A 424 1.03 31.34 4.34
C PRO A 424 0.72 29.85 4.41
N CYS A 425 1.75 29.02 4.22
CA CYS A 425 1.68 27.55 4.12
C CYS A 425 0.92 27.00 2.89
N GLY A 426 0.56 27.85 1.92
CA GLY A 426 -0.09 27.43 0.68
C GLY A 426 0.78 26.59 -0.24
N ASN A 427 2.09 26.84 -0.23
CA ASN A 427 3.07 26.02 -0.98
C ASN A 427 3.03 24.54 -0.59
N GLU A 428 2.76 24.23 0.68
CA GLU A 428 2.57 22.83 1.10
C GLU A 428 1.34 22.21 0.43
N ILE A 429 0.21 22.90 0.45
CA ILE A 429 -1.05 22.42 -0.13
C ILE A 429 -0.88 22.18 -1.63
N GLN A 430 -0.32 23.16 -2.34
CA GLN A 430 -0.07 23.05 -3.78
C GLN A 430 0.76 21.81 -4.12
N ARG A 431 1.88 21.62 -3.40
CA ARG A 431 2.79 20.50 -3.64
C ARG A 431 2.21 19.15 -3.22
N SER A 432 1.53 19.09 -2.07
CA SER A 432 0.96 17.83 -1.58
C SER A 432 -0.21 17.36 -2.44
N PHE A 433 -1.11 18.26 -2.85
CA PHE A 433 -2.24 17.92 -3.72
C PHE A 433 -1.78 17.62 -5.14
N GLY A 434 -0.78 18.36 -5.67
CA GLY A 434 -0.15 18.01 -6.94
C GLY A 434 0.51 16.62 -6.91
N CYS A 435 1.13 16.25 -5.78
CA CYS A 435 1.69 14.91 -5.59
C CYS A 435 0.58 13.84 -5.55
N MET A 436 -0.50 14.06 -4.78
CA MET A 436 -1.67 13.17 -4.75
C MET A 436 -2.30 12.97 -6.13
N ALA A 437 -2.48 14.03 -6.91
CA ALA A 437 -3.01 13.97 -8.27
C ALA A 437 -2.15 13.08 -9.18
N ARG A 438 -0.82 13.24 -9.13
CA ARG A 438 0.11 12.41 -9.91
C ARG A 438 0.10 10.95 -9.45
N PHE A 439 0.04 10.69 -8.15
CA PHE A 439 -0.06 9.32 -7.62
C PHE A 439 -1.36 8.60 -8.02
N LEU A 440 -2.48 9.31 -8.10
CA LEU A 440 -3.75 8.76 -8.62
C LEU A 440 -3.65 8.32 -10.09
N LYS A 441 -2.76 8.96 -10.88
CA LYS A 441 -2.48 8.65 -12.28
C LYS A 441 -1.41 7.57 -12.49
N CYS A 442 -0.81 7.05 -11.42
CA CYS A 442 0.09 5.90 -11.53
C CYS A 442 -0.73 4.61 -11.73
N LEU A 443 -1.03 4.27 -12.99
CA LEU A 443 -1.87 3.13 -13.37
C LEU A 443 -1.09 1.86 -13.74
N SER A 444 0.24 1.89 -13.65
CA SER A 444 1.14 0.78 -14.01
C SER A 444 2.36 0.70 -13.10
N LEU A 445 3.00 -0.47 -12.97
CA LEU A 445 4.23 -0.63 -12.18
C LEU A 445 5.36 0.31 -12.63
N SER A 446 5.47 0.60 -13.93
CA SER A 446 6.44 1.58 -14.47
C SER A 446 6.15 2.99 -14.02
N SER A 447 4.87 3.39 -13.97
CA SER A 447 4.52 4.70 -13.42
C SER A 447 4.75 4.76 -11.91
N LEU A 448 4.55 3.67 -11.18
CA LEU A 448 4.83 3.58 -9.74
C LEU A 448 6.32 3.75 -9.44
N ALA A 449 7.19 3.15 -10.26
CA ALA A 449 8.64 3.27 -10.11
C ALA A 449 9.14 4.74 -10.15
N THR A 450 8.40 5.64 -10.78
CA THR A 450 8.74 7.07 -10.86
C THR A 450 8.33 7.88 -9.61
N ALA A 451 7.55 7.29 -8.70
CA ALA A 451 6.96 8.00 -7.57
C ALA A 451 7.98 8.62 -6.61
N GLN A 452 9.16 8.02 -6.48
CA GLN A 452 10.25 8.56 -5.66
C GLN A 452 10.71 9.95 -6.16
N GLY A 453 10.65 10.21 -7.46
CA GLY A 453 10.96 11.52 -8.02
C GLY A 453 9.89 12.57 -7.70
N LEU A 454 8.63 12.14 -7.55
CA LEU A 454 7.48 13.03 -7.32
C LEU A 454 7.45 13.60 -5.89
N ILE A 455 8.15 12.97 -4.95
CA ILE A 455 8.22 13.45 -3.55
C ILE A 455 9.35 14.45 -3.30
N ALA A 456 10.23 14.69 -4.28
CA ALA A 456 11.42 15.54 -4.13
C ALA A 456 11.07 16.97 -3.71
N ASP A 457 9.98 17.50 -4.25
CA ASP A 457 9.54 18.87 -4.01
C ASP A 457 8.72 19.02 -2.72
N LEU A 458 8.37 17.93 -2.02
CA LEU A 458 7.53 18.00 -0.83
C LEU A 458 8.27 18.69 0.35
N PRO A 459 7.59 19.57 1.11
CA PRO A 459 8.17 20.21 2.28
C PRO A 459 8.53 19.22 3.40
N SER A 460 9.32 19.67 4.37
CA SER A 460 9.62 18.88 5.57
C SER A 460 8.36 18.65 6.40
N ALA A 461 8.14 17.42 6.88
CA ALA A 461 6.98 17.09 7.70
C ALA A 461 6.93 17.91 9.00
N LYS A 462 8.07 18.34 9.55
CA LYS A 462 8.14 19.11 10.81
C LYS A 462 7.59 20.53 10.70
N GLU A 463 7.58 21.09 9.50
CA GLU A 463 7.17 22.48 9.24
C GLU A 463 5.81 22.56 8.53
N ALA A 464 5.22 21.40 8.21
CA ALA A 464 3.95 21.29 7.52
C ALA A 464 2.77 21.49 8.48
N ILE A 465 1.69 22.11 7.98
CA ILE A 465 0.37 22.11 8.62
C ILE A 465 -0.14 20.68 8.77
N ARG A 466 0.14 19.81 7.79
CA ARG A 466 -0.27 18.39 7.79
C ARG A 466 0.92 17.44 7.78
N PRO A 467 1.62 17.27 8.92
CA PRO A 467 2.79 16.40 9.01
C PRO A 467 2.48 14.96 8.57
N ASN A 468 1.32 14.43 8.98
CA ASN A 468 0.96 13.04 8.71
C ASN A 468 0.63 12.78 7.24
N VAL A 469 0.05 13.75 6.53
CA VAL A 469 -0.19 13.64 5.08
C VAL A 469 1.14 13.64 4.33
N ILE A 470 2.06 14.54 4.70
CA ILE A 470 3.39 14.60 4.08
C ILE A 470 4.18 13.31 4.34
N GLN A 471 4.10 12.75 5.54
CA GLN A 471 4.74 11.47 5.87
C GLN A 471 4.17 10.32 5.03
N ALA A 472 2.84 10.21 4.90
CA ALA A 472 2.19 9.20 4.06
C ALA A 472 2.63 9.31 2.59
N LEU A 473 2.69 10.53 2.04
CA LEU A 473 3.16 10.75 0.66
C LEU A 473 4.62 10.34 0.46
N ARG A 474 5.48 10.59 1.45
CA ARG A 474 6.88 10.14 1.40
C ARG A 474 6.97 8.61 1.44
N GLN A 475 6.15 7.94 2.25
CA GLN A 475 6.08 6.48 2.27
C GLN A 475 5.63 5.90 0.92
N PHE A 476 4.65 6.50 0.25
CA PHE A 476 4.33 6.14 -1.15
C PHE A 476 5.53 6.28 -2.10
N GLY A 477 6.31 7.35 -1.97
CA GLY A 477 7.55 7.50 -2.76
C GLY A 477 8.54 6.36 -2.53
N HIS A 478 8.78 5.99 -1.26
CA HIS A 478 9.66 4.87 -0.90
C HIS A 478 9.18 3.53 -1.45
N ILE A 479 7.87 3.27 -1.42
CA ILE A 479 7.29 2.08 -2.06
C ILE A 479 7.60 2.08 -3.56
N GLY A 480 7.48 3.24 -4.23
CA GLY A 480 7.88 3.39 -5.62
C GLY A 480 9.35 3.03 -5.88
N GLN A 481 10.26 3.27 -4.93
CA GLN A 481 11.67 2.87 -5.05
C GLN A 481 11.82 1.34 -5.05
N ASP A 482 11.12 0.61 -4.19
CA ASP A 482 11.14 -0.86 -4.20
C ASP A 482 10.54 -1.42 -5.52
N ILE A 483 9.51 -0.77 -6.07
CA ILE A 483 8.98 -1.12 -7.39
C ILE A 483 10.01 -0.86 -8.51
N ALA A 484 10.81 0.21 -8.42
CA ALA A 484 11.91 0.45 -9.36
C ALA A 484 13.00 -0.64 -9.27
N VAL A 485 13.28 -1.14 -8.06
CA VAL A 485 14.19 -2.29 -7.85
C VAL A 485 13.61 -3.55 -8.51
N PHE A 486 12.31 -3.80 -8.35
CA PHE A 486 11.63 -4.92 -9.04
C PHE A 486 11.83 -4.86 -10.55
N GLN A 487 11.69 -3.69 -11.18
CA GLN A 487 11.81 -3.54 -12.64
C GLN A 487 13.24 -3.71 -13.18
N THR A 488 14.25 -3.42 -12.36
CA THR A 488 15.66 -3.48 -12.75
C THR A 488 16.33 -4.80 -12.36
N ALA A 489 15.70 -5.58 -11.47
CA ALA A 489 16.21 -6.87 -11.02
C ALA A 489 16.15 -7.92 -12.15
N THR A 490 17.28 -8.61 -12.35
CA THR A 490 17.41 -9.70 -13.33
C THR A 490 17.07 -11.09 -12.77
N SER A 491 17.03 -11.23 -11.44
CA SER A 491 16.74 -12.50 -10.76
C SER A 491 15.31 -12.52 -10.20
N ARG A 492 14.60 -13.63 -10.42
CA ARG A 492 13.24 -13.87 -9.93
C ARG A 492 13.12 -13.77 -8.41
N LEU A 493 14.10 -14.29 -7.67
CA LEU A 493 14.16 -14.18 -6.21
C LEU A 493 14.19 -12.71 -5.77
N ASN A 494 15.00 -11.89 -6.45
CA ASN A 494 15.11 -10.46 -6.15
C ASN A 494 13.85 -9.69 -6.54
N GLN A 495 13.20 -10.07 -7.64
CA GLN A 495 11.92 -9.52 -8.06
C GLN A 495 10.82 -9.82 -7.02
N LEU A 496 10.68 -11.07 -6.58
CA LEU A 496 9.73 -11.46 -5.53
C LEU A 496 10.04 -10.78 -4.20
N ALA A 497 11.30 -10.69 -3.79
CA ALA A 497 11.69 -10.00 -2.58
C ALA A 497 11.36 -8.50 -2.61
N ALA A 498 11.50 -7.85 -3.77
CA ALA A 498 11.13 -6.44 -3.94
C ALA A 498 9.61 -6.22 -3.88
N LEU A 499 8.81 -7.08 -4.54
CA LEU A 499 7.35 -7.03 -4.43
C LEU A 499 6.85 -7.35 -3.02
N GLY A 500 7.50 -8.28 -2.32
CA GLY A 500 7.22 -8.60 -0.91
C GLY A 500 7.40 -7.38 -0.01
N ARG A 501 8.56 -6.71 -0.08
CA ARG A 501 8.80 -5.47 0.67
C ARG A 501 7.80 -4.36 0.34
N ALA A 502 7.47 -4.18 -0.94
CA ALA A 502 6.48 -3.19 -1.36
C ALA A 502 5.08 -3.51 -0.79
N THR A 503 4.72 -4.79 -0.73
CA THR A 503 3.44 -5.25 -0.15
C THR A 503 3.40 -4.98 1.35
N ASP A 504 4.44 -5.34 2.09
CA ASP A 504 4.53 -5.10 3.54
C ASP A 504 4.44 -3.59 3.85
N GLN A 505 5.18 -2.75 3.11
CA GLN A 505 5.12 -1.30 3.27
C GLN A 505 3.75 -0.71 2.94
N LEU A 506 3.03 -1.26 1.94
CA LEU A 506 1.66 -0.84 1.65
C LEU A 506 0.69 -1.20 2.80
N GLU A 507 0.91 -2.32 3.49
CA GLU A 507 0.12 -2.67 4.67
C GLU A 507 0.42 -1.76 5.87
N ASP A 508 1.69 -1.50 6.16
CA ASP A 508 2.10 -0.56 7.19
C ASP A 508 1.53 0.85 6.93
N LEU A 509 1.59 1.29 5.67
CA LEU A 509 1.03 2.56 5.23
C LEU A 509 -0.50 2.60 5.39
N ARG A 510 -1.19 1.49 5.14
CA ARG A 510 -2.64 1.37 5.38
C ARG A 510 -2.97 1.63 6.84
N GLU A 511 -2.25 0.98 7.75
CA GLU A 511 -2.45 1.15 9.19
C GLU A 511 -2.14 2.58 9.62
N TYR A 512 -1.04 3.14 9.13
CA TYR A 512 -0.65 4.52 9.39
C TYR A 512 -1.70 5.54 8.92
N ILE A 513 -2.20 5.43 7.67
CA ILE A 513 -3.26 6.30 7.13
C ILE A 513 -4.52 6.18 7.99
N ASN A 514 -4.87 4.98 8.42
CA ASN A 514 -6.08 4.75 9.19
C ASN A 514 -6.03 5.37 10.60
N GLN A 515 -4.87 5.30 11.26
CA GLN A 515 -4.69 5.76 12.64
C GLN A 515 -4.29 7.24 12.73
N SER A 516 -3.44 7.71 11.83
CA SER A 516 -2.72 8.99 11.98
C SER A 516 -3.24 10.10 11.07
N VAL A 517 -3.82 9.78 9.91
CA VAL A 517 -4.32 10.81 8.98
C VAL A 517 -5.78 11.11 9.29
N LEU A 518 -6.06 12.38 9.59
CA LEU A 518 -7.43 12.86 9.80
C LEU A 518 -8.12 13.12 8.45
N PRO A 519 -9.44 12.92 8.33
CA PRO A 519 -10.21 13.40 7.18
C PRO A 519 -10.00 14.91 6.98
N PRO A 520 -10.02 15.41 5.72
CA PRO A 520 -10.63 14.78 4.53
C PRO A 520 -9.65 14.11 3.53
N GLU A 521 -8.35 14.41 3.55
CA GLU A 521 -7.39 13.84 2.58
C GLU A 521 -7.10 12.35 2.78
N LYS A 522 -7.45 11.82 3.96
CA LYS A 522 -7.43 10.39 4.25
C LYS A 522 -8.05 9.57 3.11
N VAL A 523 -9.16 10.06 2.55
CA VAL A 523 -9.90 9.36 1.50
C VAL A 523 -9.11 9.28 0.20
N ILE A 524 -8.43 10.37 -0.18
CA ILE A 524 -7.55 10.40 -1.37
C ILE A 524 -6.41 9.39 -1.22
N LEU A 525 -5.76 9.39 -0.05
CA LEU A 525 -4.64 8.48 0.22
C LEU A 525 -5.10 7.01 0.27
N GLN A 526 -6.30 6.74 0.80
CA GLN A 526 -6.89 5.39 0.77
C GLN A 526 -7.17 4.92 -0.66
N GLU A 527 -7.64 5.80 -1.55
CA GLU A 527 -7.85 5.46 -2.95
C GLU A 527 -6.53 5.19 -3.69
N ILE A 528 -5.51 6.03 -3.49
CA ILE A 528 -4.16 5.80 -4.03
C ILE A 528 -3.66 4.43 -3.56
N LEU A 529 -3.75 4.18 -2.25
CA LEU A 529 -3.34 2.92 -1.64
C LEU A 529 -4.07 1.72 -2.26
N ARG A 530 -5.39 1.82 -2.44
CA ARG A 530 -6.21 0.75 -3.05
C ARG A 530 -5.75 0.44 -4.47
N ARG A 531 -5.50 1.46 -5.29
CA ARG A 531 -5.00 1.29 -6.67
C ARG A 531 -3.62 0.64 -6.70
N TRP A 532 -2.71 1.12 -5.86
CA TRP A 532 -1.34 0.62 -5.80
C TRP A 532 -1.27 -0.82 -5.28
N ARG A 533 -2.02 -1.15 -4.22
CA ARG A 533 -2.13 -2.53 -3.70
C ARG A 533 -2.64 -3.48 -4.77
N LYS A 534 -3.63 -3.08 -5.56
CA LYS A 534 -4.11 -3.90 -6.67
C LYS A 534 -3.00 -4.18 -7.69
N LEU A 535 -2.29 -3.13 -8.16
CA LEU A 535 -1.20 -3.30 -9.13
C LEU A 535 -0.07 -4.20 -8.63
N VAL A 536 0.36 -4.03 -7.37
CA VAL A 536 1.42 -4.84 -6.76
C VAL A 536 0.95 -6.28 -6.54
N SER A 537 -0.30 -6.47 -6.11
CA SER A 537 -0.90 -7.80 -5.95
C SER A 537 -1.05 -8.54 -7.28
N ASP A 538 -1.50 -7.87 -8.33
CA ASP A 538 -1.63 -8.44 -9.67
C ASP A 538 -0.25 -8.89 -10.19
N ALA A 539 0.79 -8.05 -10.03
CA ALA A 539 2.18 -8.38 -10.39
C ALA A 539 2.74 -9.56 -9.60
N SER A 540 2.45 -9.62 -8.29
CA SER A 540 2.85 -10.72 -7.41
C SER A 540 2.12 -12.02 -7.79
N GLY A 541 0.85 -11.91 -8.19
CA GLY A 541 0.05 -13.00 -8.72
C GLY A 541 0.63 -13.55 -10.02
N GLU A 542 0.96 -12.69 -10.99
CA GLU A 542 1.57 -13.10 -12.27
C GLU A 542 2.93 -13.80 -12.06
N LEU A 543 3.80 -13.26 -11.19
CA LEU A 543 5.07 -13.93 -10.86
C LEU A 543 4.89 -15.24 -10.08
N GLY A 544 3.82 -15.34 -9.28
CA GLY A 544 3.45 -16.53 -8.53
C GLY A 544 2.70 -17.59 -9.34
N GLN A 545 2.09 -17.23 -10.48
CA GLN A 545 1.21 -18.08 -11.29
C GLN A 545 1.92 -18.84 -12.42
N ILE A 546 3.25 -18.87 -12.50
CA ILE A 546 3.93 -19.82 -13.39
C ILE A 546 3.80 -21.21 -12.77
N THR A 547 2.60 -21.80 -12.89
CA THR A 547 2.34 -23.19 -12.56
C THR A 547 3.15 -24.02 -13.54
N ILE A 548 3.94 -24.97 -13.03
CA ILE A 548 4.72 -25.88 -13.87
C ILE A 548 3.70 -26.74 -14.64
N ALA A 549 3.39 -26.33 -15.87
CA ALA A 549 2.34 -26.92 -16.69
C ALA A 549 2.80 -28.23 -17.34
N GLU A 550 4.10 -28.34 -17.60
CA GLU A 550 4.77 -29.43 -18.31
C GLU A 550 6.02 -29.90 -17.54
N PRO A 551 6.49 -31.15 -17.73
CA PRO A 551 7.71 -31.65 -17.12
C PRO A 551 8.90 -30.71 -17.31
N VAL A 552 9.63 -30.44 -16.24
CA VAL A 552 10.79 -29.55 -16.26
C VAL A 552 11.92 -30.20 -17.05
N VAL A 553 12.40 -29.50 -18.08
CA VAL A 553 13.58 -29.92 -18.84
C VAL A 553 14.79 -29.89 -17.92
N ASN A 554 15.54 -30.97 -17.86
CA ASN A 554 16.68 -31.10 -16.96
C ASN A 554 17.89 -30.30 -17.47
N PRO A 555 18.30 -29.22 -16.79
CA PRO A 555 19.44 -28.43 -17.23
C PRO A 555 20.78 -29.05 -16.79
N TYR A 556 20.78 -29.95 -15.80
CA TYR A 556 22.01 -30.49 -15.25
C TYR A 556 22.63 -31.53 -16.18
N VAL A 557 23.94 -31.41 -16.38
CA VAL A 557 24.72 -32.30 -17.25
C VAL A 557 25.77 -33.01 -16.41
N ALA A 558 25.47 -34.24 -16.02
CA ALA A 558 26.44 -35.12 -15.36
C ALA A 558 27.29 -35.88 -16.39
N GLY A 559 28.60 -35.94 -16.15
CA GLY A 559 29.54 -36.77 -16.91
C GLY A 559 30.18 -36.08 -18.12
N ASN A 560 29.43 -35.34 -18.92
CA ASN A 560 29.96 -34.64 -20.09
C ASN A 560 30.56 -33.25 -19.73
N PRO A 561 31.58 -32.77 -20.46
CA PRO A 561 32.09 -31.40 -20.29
C PRO A 561 31.01 -30.35 -20.59
N VAL A 562 30.74 -29.49 -19.59
CA VAL A 562 29.70 -28.45 -19.65
C VAL A 562 30.20 -27.19 -20.35
N ALA A 563 29.30 -26.46 -21.00
CA ALA A 563 29.58 -25.20 -21.68
C ALA A 563 28.45 -24.18 -21.46
N GLY A 564 28.74 -22.90 -21.69
CA GLY A 564 27.74 -21.83 -21.57
C GLY A 564 27.33 -21.56 -20.12
N GLU A 565 26.04 -21.36 -19.88
CA GLU A 565 25.50 -20.92 -18.58
C GLU A 565 25.72 -21.91 -17.43
N LEU A 566 25.83 -23.21 -17.73
CA LEU A 566 26.10 -24.27 -16.75
C LEU A 566 27.56 -24.28 -16.24
N PHE A 567 28.44 -23.53 -16.89
CA PHE A 567 29.84 -23.41 -16.49
C PHE A 567 30.00 -22.30 -15.43
N VAL A 568 30.00 -22.70 -14.15
CA VAL A 568 30.00 -21.78 -12.99
C VAL A 568 31.26 -21.98 -12.12
N GLY A 569 31.77 -20.90 -11.54
CA GLY A 569 32.77 -20.93 -10.45
C GLY A 569 34.22 -21.13 -10.91
N ARG A 570 34.48 -21.00 -12.22
CA ARG A 570 35.80 -21.17 -12.85
C ARG A 570 36.28 -19.91 -13.57
N GLU A 571 35.60 -18.79 -13.34
CA GLU A 571 35.87 -17.50 -13.96
C GLU A 571 37.25 -16.97 -13.59
N ALA A 572 37.72 -17.24 -12.36
CA ALA A 572 39.08 -16.87 -11.93
C ALA A 572 40.15 -17.58 -12.77
N ILE A 573 40.02 -18.90 -12.98
CA ILE A 573 40.96 -19.68 -13.80
C ILE A 573 40.94 -19.18 -15.23
N LEU A 574 39.74 -18.98 -15.82
CA LEU A 574 39.64 -18.46 -17.19
C LEU A 574 40.25 -17.06 -17.33
N ARG A 575 40.03 -16.17 -16.35
CA ARG A 575 40.63 -14.83 -16.32
C ARG A 575 42.15 -14.89 -16.23
N GLU A 576 42.70 -15.75 -15.37
CA GLU A 576 44.15 -15.93 -15.26
C GLU A 576 44.76 -16.43 -16.59
N LEU A 577 44.09 -17.35 -17.28
CA LEU A 577 44.52 -17.84 -18.60
C LEU A 577 44.45 -16.74 -19.66
N GLU A 578 43.38 -15.95 -19.66
CA GLU A 578 43.21 -14.80 -20.55
C GLU A 578 44.33 -13.76 -20.33
N GLU A 579 44.59 -13.38 -19.08
CA GLU A 579 45.67 -12.45 -18.71
C GLU A 579 47.06 -12.98 -19.10
N LEU A 580 47.29 -14.28 -18.91
CA LEU A 580 48.56 -14.93 -19.27
C LEU A 580 48.82 -14.85 -20.78
N TRP A 581 47.79 -15.05 -21.59
CA TRP A 581 47.90 -15.12 -23.05
C TRP A 581 47.63 -13.79 -23.76
N LEU A 582 47.25 -12.73 -23.03
CA LEU A 582 47.03 -11.39 -23.59
C LEU A 582 48.31 -10.71 -24.09
N LYS A 583 49.47 -10.96 -23.45
CA LYS A 583 50.76 -10.30 -23.77
C LYS A 583 51.22 -10.65 -25.19
N PRO A 584 51.87 -9.74 -25.94
CA PRO A 584 52.46 -10.05 -27.25
C PRO A 584 53.74 -10.91 -27.12
N GLY A 585 54.12 -11.62 -28.18
CA GLY A 585 55.33 -12.47 -28.21
C GLY A 585 55.13 -13.84 -27.56
N GLN A 586 56.19 -14.43 -27.00
CA GLN A 586 56.13 -15.73 -26.35
C GLN A 586 55.39 -15.66 -25.01
N VAL A 587 54.52 -16.63 -24.75
CA VAL A 587 53.73 -16.75 -23.52
C VAL A 587 53.87 -18.15 -22.92
N ASP A 588 53.56 -18.28 -21.64
CA ASP A 588 53.73 -19.55 -20.94
C ASP A 588 52.62 -20.55 -21.32
N SER A 589 53.03 -21.80 -21.47
CA SER A 589 52.10 -22.94 -21.53
C SER A 589 51.58 -23.28 -20.13
N VAL A 590 50.40 -23.92 -20.04
CA VAL A 590 49.72 -24.18 -18.77
C VAL A 590 49.36 -25.65 -18.62
N LEU A 591 49.48 -26.16 -17.40
CA LEU A 591 48.92 -27.45 -16.99
C LEU A 591 47.78 -27.23 -16.00
N LEU A 592 46.58 -27.64 -16.40
CA LEU A 592 45.40 -27.78 -15.54
C LEU A 592 45.43 -29.16 -14.90
N TYR A 593 45.75 -29.23 -13.61
CA TYR A 593 45.76 -30.48 -12.86
C TYR A 593 44.73 -30.46 -11.75
N GLY A 594 44.27 -31.64 -11.35
CA GLY A 594 43.28 -31.79 -10.30
C GLY A 594 42.56 -33.10 -10.47
N HIS A 595 41.78 -33.47 -9.46
CA HIS A 595 41.19 -34.79 -9.40
C HIS A 595 40.15 -35.04 -10.52
N ARG A 596 39.70 -36.30 -10.65
CA ARG A 596 38.72 -36.66 -11.68
C ARG A 596 37.43 -35.88 -11.47
N ARG A 597 36.78 -35.52 -12.57
CA ARG A 597 35.47 -34.83 -12.57
C ARG A 597 35.47 -33.43 -11.91
N MET A 598 36.63 -32.76 -11.82
CA MET A 598 36.74 -31.38 -11.33
C MET A 598 36.40 -30.30 -12.38
N GLY A 599 36.07 -30.69 -13.61
CA GLY A 599 35.72 -29.76 -14.69
C GLY A 599 36.90 -29.23 -15.50
N LYS A 600 38.03 -29.95 -15.54
CA LYS A 600 39.21 -29.60 -16.35
C LYS A 600 38.88 -29.53 -17.84
N SER A 601 38.28 -30.58 -18.39
CA SER A 601 37.80 -30.61 -19.77
C SER A 601 36.74 -29.54 -20.05
N SER A 602 35.90 -29.21 -19.07
CA SER A 602 34.94 -28.10 -19.18
C SER A 602 35.65 -26.75 -19.28
N ILE A 603 36.75 -26.52 -18.54
CA ILE A 603 37.55 -25.30 -18.66
C ILE A 603 38.10 -25.19 -20.08
N LEU A 604 38.73 -26.25 -20.61
CA LEU A 604 39.28 -26.27 -21.96
C LEU A 604 38.20 -25.98 -23.02
N LYS A 605 37.02 -26.61 -22.91
CA LYS A 605 35.88 -26.41 -23.82
C LYS A 605 35.32 -24.98 -23.81
N ASN A 606 35.46 -24.23 -22.71
CA ASN A 606 34.97 -22.86 -22.61
C ASN A 606 36.02 -21.80 -22.98
N LEU A 607 37.28 -22.17 -23.23
CA LEU A 607 38.33 -21.24 -23.68
C LEU A 607 37.97 -20.44 -24.93
N PRO A 608 37.39 -21.03 -26.00
CA PRO A 608 37.08 -20.28 -27.23
C PRO A 608 36.08 -19.13 -27.02
N HIS A 609 35.24 -19.21 -25.98
CA HIS A 609 34.23 -18.19 -25.68
C HIS A 609 34.79 -16.98 -24.91
N ARG A 610 35.99 -17.10 -24.33
CA ARG A 610 36.65 -16.04 -23.56
C ARG A 610 37.78 -15.37 -24.30
N LEU A 611 38.48 -16.11 -25.15
CA LEU A 611 39.64 -15.61 -25.86
C LEU A 611 39.22 -14.94 -27.18
N ASP A 612 39.98 -13.94 -27.60
CA ASP A 612 39.84 -13.36 -28.94
C ASP A 612 40.16 -14.41 -30.00
N GLY A 613 39.13 -14.93 -30.68
CA GLY A 613 39.25 -15.97 -31.69
C GLY A 613 40.00 -15.55 -32.96
N GLN A 614 40.27 -14.25 -33.17
CA GLN A 614 41.13 -13.81 -34.27
C GLN A 614 42.62 -13.96 -33.94
N ARG A 615 42.96 -13.87 -32.66
CA ARG A 615 44.33 -13.92 -32.14
C ARG A 615 44.70 -15.27 -31.55
N ASN A 616 43.77 -15.94 -30.90
CA ASN A 616 44.00 -17.19 -30.16
C ASN A 616 43.14 -18.31 -30.76
N LEU A 617 43.75 -19.10 -31.64
CA LEU A 617 43.14 -20.24 -32.32
C LEU A 617 43.21 -21.46 -31.39
N VAL A 618 42.11 -21.74 -30.69
CA VAL A 618 42.03 -22.90 -29.79
C VAL A 618 41.89 -24.20 -30.60
N VAL A 619 42.83 -25.11 -30.40
CA VAL A 619 42.91 -26.42 -31.04
C VAL A 619 42.58 -27.48 -30.00
N GLU A 620 41.41 -28.09 -30.11
CA GLU A 620 40.99 -29.16 -29.20
C GLU A 620 41.69 -30.47 -29.58
N PHE A 621 42.58 -30.94 -28.72
CA PHE A 621 43.35 -32.17 -28.93
C PHE A 621 43.06 -33.17 -27.81
N ASN A 622 41.88 -33.80 -27.87
CA ASN A 622 41.48 -34.79 -26.89
C ASN A 622 42.08 -36.17 -27.23
N LEU A 623 42.97 -36.67 -26.36
CA LEU A 623 43.71 -37.91 -26.62
C LEU A 623 42.83 -39.17 -26.59
N GLN A 624 41.68 -39.14 -25.91
CA GLN A 624 40.71 -40.24 -25.99
C GLN A 624 40.07 -40.34 -27.39
N ARG A 625 39.88 -39.20 -28.08
CA ARG A 625 39.35 -39.18 -29.47
C ARG A 625 40.40 -39.60 -30.49
N VAL A 626 41.67 -39.26 -30.26
CA VAL A 626 42.80 -39.72 -31.09
C VAL A 626 42.92 -41.25 -31.02
N GLY A 627 42.58 -41.83 -29.87
CA GLY A 627 42.56 -43.28 -29.68
C GLY A 627 43.95 -43.86 -29.44
N LYS A 628 44.07 -45.19 -29.56
CA LYS A 628 45.32 -45.90 -29.26
C LYS A 628 46.32 -45.77 -30.43
N VAL A 629 47.15 -44.72 -30.38
CA VAL A 629 48.25 -44.49 -31.34
C VAL A 629 49.31 -45.59 -31.27
N ARG A 630 49.92 -45.93 -32.40
CA ARG A 630 50.90 -47.01 -32.56
C ARG A 630 52.35 -46.52 -32.61
N SER A 631 52.56 -45.26 -32.94
CA SER A 631 53.89 -44.63 -33.05
C SER A 631 53.84 -43.15 -32.70
N THR A 632 55.01 -42.55 -32.42
CA THR A 632 55.13 -41.08 -32.29
C THR A 632 54.71 -40.36 -33.58
N GLY A 633 55.00 -40.96 -34.75
CA GLY A 633 54.61 -40.40 -36.05
C GLY A 633 53.10 -40.24 -36.21
N GLU A 634 52.33 -41.24 -35.78
CA GLU A 634 50.87 -41.20 -35.82
C GLU A 634 50.30 -40.10 -34.89
N LEU A 635 50.88 -39.94 -33.70
CA LEU A 635 50.47 -38.86 -32.79
C LEU A 635 50.78 -37.47 -33.36
N LEU A 636 51.98 -37.27 -33.92
CA LEU A 636 52.38 -35.99 -34.50
C LEU A 636 51.60 -35.67 -35.78
N TYR A 637 51.22 -36.70 -36.55
CA TYR A 637 50.30 -36.55 -37.68
C TYR A 637 48.91 -36.11 -37.22
N ALA A 638 48.35 -36.77 -36.20
CA ALA A 638 47.06 -36.37 -35.63
C ALA A 638 47.09 -34.93 -35.08
N LEU A 639 48.20 -34.52 -34.46
CA LEU A 639 48.40 -33.13 -34.04
C LEU A 639 48.45 -32.18 -35.24
N ALA A 640 49.17 -32.53 -36.31
CA ALA A 640 49.25 -31.72 -37.53
C ALA A 640 47.86 -31.53 -38.17
N LEU A 641 47.04 -32.59 -38.23
CA LEU A 641 45.66 -32.51 -38.69
C LEU A 641 44.81 -31.57 -37.82
N ALA A 642 44.88 -31.72 -36.49
CA ALA A 642 44.13 -30.85 -35.57
C ALA A 642 44.52 -29.37 -35.69
N LEU A 643 45.80 -29.09 -35.95
CA LEU A 643 46.29 -27.73 -36.25
C LEU A 643 45.77 -27.25 -37.62
N CYS A 644 45.75 -28.13 -38.63
CA CYS A 644 45.27 -27.84 -39.98
C CYS A 644 43.79 -27.40 -39.98
N ASP A 645 42.95 -28.10 -39.21
CA ASP A 645 41.52 -27.79 -39.05
C ASP A 645 41.23 -26.39 -38.48
N ARG A 646 42.22 -25.78 -37.83
CA ARG A 646 42.10 -24.46 -37.19
C ARG A 646 42.89 -23.38 -37.90
N LEU A 647 43.41 -23.65 -39.10
CA LEU A 647 44.12 -22.65 -39.89
C LEU A 647 43.20 -21.47 -40.24
N PRO A 648 43.74 -20.23 -40.29
CA PRO A 648 42.99 -19.09 -40.76
C PRO A 648 42.62 -19.26 -42.26
N PRO A 649 41.52 -18.64 -42.74
CA PRO A 649 41.02 -18.85 -44.10
C PRO A 649 42.05 -18.60 -45.21
N GLU A 650 42.95 -17.64 -45.01
CA GLU A 650 44.04 -17.31 -45.93
C GLU A 650 45.06 -18.47 -46.08
N ALA A 651 45.34 -19.17 -44.98
CA ALA A 651 46.25 -20.31 -44.94
C ALA A 651 45.58 -21.58 -45.43
N ALA A 652 44.31 -21.82 -45.05
CA ALA A 652 43.54 -23.01 -45.39
C ALA A 652 43.38 -23.21 -46.91
N ASN A 653 43.38 -22.14 -47.70
CA ASN A 653 43.31 -22.20 -49.16
C ASN A 653 44.66 -22.46 -49.85
N THR A 654 45.78 -22.32 -49.13
CA THR A 654 47.13 -22.36 -49.70
C THR A 654 47.97 -23.53 -49.20
N ILE A 655 47.79 -23.93 -47.94
CA ILE A 655 48.51 -25.02 -47.31
C ILE A 655 47.72 -26.32 -47.50
N SER A 656 48.31 -27.31 -48.17
CA SER A 656 47.72 -28.64 -48.26
C SER A 656 47.69 -29.34 -46.91
N GLU A 657 46.70 -30.21 -46.73
CA GLU A 657 46.61 -31.12 -45.59
C GLU A 657 47.93 -31.91 -45.43
N PRO A 658 48.43 -32.10 -44.19
CA PRO A 658 49.63 -32.90 -43.95
C PRO A 658 49.44 -34.32 -44.50
N ASP A 659 50.47 -34.86 -45.14
CA ASP A 659 50.44 -36.21 -45.72
C ASP A 659 50.85 -37.26 -44.69
N GLU A 660 49.94 -38.19 -44.36
CA GLU A 660 50.17 -39.28 -43.41
C GLU A 660 51.42 -40.11 -43.73
N ALA A 661 51.65 -40.41 -45.02
CA ALA A 661 52.78 -41.23 -45.44
C ALA A 661 54.12 -40.60 -45.04
N THR A 662 54.20 -39.26 -45.05
CA THR A 662 55.41 -38.52 -44.66
C THR A 662 55.70 -38.59 -43.16
N PHE A 663 54.70 -38.84 -42.31
CA PHE A 663 54.87 -39.02 -40.86
C PHE A 663 55.14 -40.48 -40.46
N LEU A 664 54.66 -41.44 -41.25
CA LEU A 664 54.75 -42.87 -40.94
C LEU A 664 55.88 -43.60 -41.67
N ALA A 665 56.50 -42.99 -42.69
CA ALA A 665 57.58 -43.60 -43.46
C ALA A 665 58.81 -43.90 -42.57
N ALA A 666 59.35 -45.12 -42.71
CA ALA A 666 60.43 -45.63 -41.85
C ALA A 666 61.77 -44.90 -42.05
N ASP A 667 61.97 -44.24 -43.18
CA ASP A 667 63.16 -43.45 -43.54
C ASP A 667 63.03 -41.96 -43.14
N HIS A 668 61.85 -41.54 -42.64
CA HIS A 668 61.59 -40.17 -42.23
C HIS A 668 61.56 -40.02 -40.71
N ASN A 669 62.08 -38.89 -40.24
CA ASN A 669 61.97 -38.50 -38.84
C ASN A 669 60.66 -37.72 -38.64
N PRO A 670 59.70 -38.20 -37.83
CA PRO A 670 58.38 -37.58 -37.72
C PRO A 670 58.41 -36.18 -37.08
N TYR A 671 59.38 -35.90 -36.20
CA TYR A 671 59.59 -34.55 -35.66
C TYR A 671 60.03 -33.56 -36.74
N GLN A 672 60.88 -34.00 -37.69
CA GLN A 672 61.27 -33.18 -38.83
C GLN A 672 60.10 -32.95 -39.79
N SER A 673 59.24 -33.95 -40.00
CA SER A 673 58.02 -33.82 -40.80
C SER A 673 57.10 -32.74 -40.23
N LEU A 674 56.84 -32.76 -38.91
CA LEU A 674 56.05 -31.71 -38.24
C LEU A 674 56.73 -30.34 -38.35
N ASN A 675 58.04 -30.24 -38.08
CA ASN A 675 58.78 -28.99 -38.20
C ASN A 675 58.73 -28.39 -39.61
N ARG A 676 58.81 -29.21 -40.66
CA ARG A 676 58.69 -28.76 -42.05
C ARG A 676 57.30 -28.21 -42.32
N TRP A 677 56.26 -28.88 -41.84
CA TRP A 677 54.90 -28.42 -42.00
C TRP A 677 54.63 -27.12 -41.23
N LEU A 678 55.07 -27.01 -39.96
CA LEU A 678 54.94 -25.78 -39.17
C LEU A 678 55.66 -24.58 -39.80
N LYS A 679 56.76 -24.79 -40.53
CA LYS A 679 57.43 -23.73 -41.31
C LYS A 679 56.55 -23.18 -42.45
N LEU A 680 55.69 -24.01 -43.05
CA LEU A 680 54.72 -23.54 -44.07
C LEU A 680 53.60 -22.72 -43.44
N VAL A 681 53.23 -23.03 -42.19
CA VAL A 681 52.18 -22.34 -41.42
C VAL A 681 52.66 -21.00 -40.85
N ALA A 682 53.93 -20.91 -40.44
CA ALA A 682 54.50 -19.75 -39.75
C ALA A 682 54.17 -18.37 -40.35
N PRO A 683 54.20 -18.13 -41.68
CA PRO A 683 53.87 -16.82 -42.25
C PRO A 683 52.46 -16.31 -41.91
N TYR A 684 51.51 -17.23 -41.71
CA TYR A 684 50.10 -16.94 -41.44
C TYR A 684 49.78 -16.75 -39.95
N MET A 685 50.78 -16.97 -39.08
CA MET A 685 50.64 -16.90 -37.63
C MET A 685 51.10 -15.55 -37.05
N THR A 686 51.38 -14.56 -37.89
CA THR A 686 51.71 -13.20 -37.44
C THR A 686 50.56 -12.64 -36.60
N ASN A 687 50.86 -12.25 -35.34
CA ASN A 687 49.87 -11.82 -34.34
C ASN A 687 48.79 -12.85 -33.99
N ARG A 688 48.97 -14.13 -34.33
CA ARG A 688 48.07 -15.24 -33.99
C ARG A 688 48.82 -16.31 -33.20
N ARG A 689 48.09 -17.13 -32.47
CA ARG A 689 48.64 -18.29 -31.74
C ARG A 689 47.71 -19.47 -31.83
N PHE A 690 48.29 -20.67 -31.87
CA PHE A 690 47.59 -21.89 -31.53
C PHE A 690 47.66 -22.13 -30.03
N ILE A 691 46.49 -22.35 -29.43
CA ILE A 691 46.37 -22.87 -28.07
C ILE A 691 45.95 -24.32 -28.21
N VAL A 692 46.93 -25.23 -28.12
CA VAL A 692 46.69 -26.67 -28.23
C VAL A 692 46.20 -27.16 -26.87
N ALA A 693 44.89 -27.34 -26.77
CA ALA A 693 44.20 -27.85 -25.61
C ALA A 693 44.29 -29.38 -25.58
N ILE A 694 45.33 -29.90 -24.93
CA ILE A 694 45.58 -31.35 -24.80
C ILE A 694 44.80 -31.86 -23.58
N ASP A 695 43.72 -32.58 -23.82
CA ASP A 695 42.92 -33.20 -22.75
C ASP A 695 43.34 -34.65 -22.54
N GLU A 696 43.39 -35.09 -21.27
CA GLU A 696 43.79 -36.43 -20.84
C GLU A 696 45.26 -36.76 -21.20
N PHE A 697 46.18 -35.84 -20.88
CA PHE A 697 47.60 -35.95 -21.24
C PHE A 697 48.30 -37.20 -20.69
N GLU A 698 47.78 -37.79 -19.61
CA GLU A 698 48.21 -39.07 -19.03
C GLU A 698 48.18 -40.25 -20.03
N LEU A 699 47.40 -40.15 -21.11
CA LEU A 699 47.40 -41.16 -22.18
C LEU A 699 48.70 -41.16 -22.99
N ILE A 700 49.40 -40.03 -23.07
CA ILE A 700 50.75 -39.96 -23.66
C ILE A 700 51.73 -40.73 -22.77
N GLU A 701 51.67 -40.52 -21.45
CA GLU A 701 52.51 -41.21 -20.48
C GLU A 701 52.30 -42.73 -20.57
N THR A 702 51.05 -43.18 -20.55
CA THR A 702 50.69 -44.60 -20.72
C THR A 702 51.24 -45.17 -22.04
N ALA A 703 51.24 -44.38 -23.11
CA ALA A 703 51.77 -44.82 -24.40
C ALA A 703 53.30 -44.86 -24.46
N ILE A 704 53.99 -44.02 -23.69
CA ILE A 704 55.45 -44.05 -23.51
C ILE A 704 55.83 -45.30 -22.70
N ASP A 705 55.14 -45.55 -21.58
CA ASP A 705 55.40 -46.71 -20.72
C ASP A 705 55.14 -48.04 -21.45
N GLU A 706 54.12 -48.09 -22.33
CA GLU A 706 53.85 -49.23 -23.22
C GLU A 706 54.83 -49.34 -24.41
N GLY A 707 55.77 -48.40 -24.57
CA GLY A 707 56.76 -48.39 -25.65
C GLY A 707 56.21 -48.05 -27.04
N ARG A 708 54.99 -47.50 -27.13
CA ARG A 708 54.36 -47.08 -28.39
C ARG A 708 54.83 -45.70 -28.84
N ILE A 709 55.16 -44.82 -27.89
CA ILE A 709 55.65 -43.47 -28.16
C ILE A 709 57.04 -43.32 -27.56
N GLU A 710 57.91 -42.59 -28.27
CA GLU A 710 59.24 -42.27 -27.80
C GLU A 710 59.21 -41.26 -26.65
N ALA A 711 59.98 -41.50 -25.59
CA ALA A 711 60.12 -40.56 -24.48
C ALA A 711 60.66 -39.18 -24.91
N GLY A 712 61.44 -39.12 -26.01
CA GLY A 712 61.96 -37.87 -26.58
C GLY A 712 60.89 -36.87 -27.06
N LEU A 713 59.62 -37.30 -27.15
CA LEU A 713 58.50 -36.41 -27.46
C LEU A 713 58.41 -35.22 -26.49
N THR A 714 58.68 -35.43 -25.20
CA THR A 714 58.60 -34.38 -24.19
C THR A 714 59.64 -33.28 -24.42
N GLU A 715 60.88 -33.67 -24.74
CA GLU A 715 61.96 -32.75 -25.10
C GLU A 715 61.64 -31.97 -26.38
N TYR A 716 61.06 -32.64 -27.37
CA TYR A 716 60.60 -32.01 -28.60
C TYR A 716 59.50 -30.97 -28.33
N LEU A 717 58.46 -31.32 -27.57
CA LEU A 717 57.37 -30.40 -27.21
C LEU A 717 57.88 -29.19 -26.43
N ARG A 718 58.84 -29.40 -25.53
CA ARG A 718 59.51 -28.31 -24.81
C ARG A 718 60.27 -27.40 -25.78
N GLY A 719 61.06 -27.98 -26.69
CA GLY A 719 61.77 -27.22 -27.71
C GLY A 719 60.81 -26.42 -28.60
N LEU A 720 59.66 -27.01 -28.94
CA LEU A 720 58.62 -26.38 -29.74
C LEU A 720 58.05 -25.12 -29.06
N ILE A 721 57.59 -25.24 -27.80
CA ILE A 721 57.04 -24.09 -27.05
C ILE A 721 58.10 -23.03 -26.71
N GLN A 722 59.38 -23.42 -26.61
CA GLN A 722 60.48 -22.48 -26.35
C GLN A 722 60.95 -21.72 -27.58
N THR A 723 60.80 -22.29 -28.77
CA THR A 723 61.29 -21.69 -30.03
C THR A 723 60.19 -21.07 -30.88
N THR A 724 58.93 -21.41 -30.60
CA THR A 724 57.76 -20.95 -31.37
C THR A 724 56.86 -20.09 -30.49
N ASP A 725 56.81 -18.78 -30.75
CA ASP A 725 56.03 -17.81 -29.96
C ASP A 725 54.51 -17.87 -30.23
N TRP A 726 54.10 -18.59 -31.27
CA TRP A 726 52.71 -18.81 -31.67
C TRP A 726 52.17 -20.22 -31.36
N ILE A 727 52.90 -21.08 -30.65
CA ILE A 727 52.39 -22.38 -30.16
C ILE A 727 52.39 -22.37 -28.64
N VAL A 728 51.22 -22.59 -28.06
CA VAL A 728 50.99 -22.65 -26.61
C VAL A 728 50.28 -23.96 -26.29
N LEU A 729 50.74 -24.66 -25.25
CA LEU A 729 50.08 -25.88 -24.77
C LEU A 729 49.21 -25.56 -23.55
N ALA A 730 47.97 -26.04 -23.58
CA ALA A 730 47.04 -26.04 -22.44
C ALA A 730 46.68 -27.49 -22.12
N MET A 731 47.43 -28.11 -21.23
CA MET A 731 47.30 -29.54 -20.92
C MET A 731 46.35 -29.74 -19.74
N ALA A 732 45.49 -30.74 -19.78
CA ALA A 732 44.60 -31.11 -18.66
C ALA A 732 44.74 -32.59 -18.31
N GLY A 733 44.88 -32.91 -17.02
CA GLY A 733 44.99 -34.31 -16.56
C GLY A 733 44.87 -34.51 -15.05
N LEU A 734 45.05 -35.76 -14.60
CA LEU A 734 44.75 -36.23 -13.24
C LEU A 734 45.78 -35.85 -12.17
N TYR A 735 47.07 -35.95 -12.46
CA TYR A 735 48.12 -35.91 -11.44
C TYR A 735 48.78 -34.52 -11.30
N THR A 736 49.28 -34.22 -10.10
CA THR A 736 50.35 -33.23 -9.95
C THR A 736 51.58 -33.77 -10.70
N LEU A 737 52.35 -32.89 -11.35
CA LEU A 737 53.61 -33.23 -12.01
C LEU A 737 54.68 -33.82 -11.07
N GLN A 738 54.37 -33.90 -9.77
CA GLN A 738 55.28 -34.29 -8.71
C GLN A 738 55.06 -35.74 -8.23
N GLU A 739 53.93 -36.38 -8.55
CA GLU A 739 53.59 -37.70 -8.00
C GLU A 739 53.94 -38.90 -8.89
N LYS A 740 54.03 -38.73 -10.21
CA LYS A 740 54.36 -39.83 -11.15
C LYS A 740 55.37 -39.51 -12.25
N CYS A 741 56.02 -38.36 -12.23
CA CYS A 741 57.02 -38.09 -13.25
C CYS A 741 58.32 -38.87 -13.00
N TYR A 742 58.42 -40.01 -13.68
CA TYR A 742 59.69 -40.48 -14.22
C TYR A 742 60.46 -39.33 -14.90
N ASP A 743 61.79 -39.40 -14.90
CA ASP A 743 62.73 -38.34 -15.31
C ASP A 743 62.41 -37.64 -16.66
N TYR A 744 61.66 -38.30 -17.55
CA TYR A 744 61.41 -37.84 -18.92
C TYR A 744 60.45 -36.65 -19.07
N TRP A 745 59.62 -36.31 -18.08
CA TRP A 745 58.79 -35.08 -18.16
C TRP A 745 59.46 -33.83 -17.57
N HIS A 746 60.55 -34.00 -16.82
CA HIS A 746 61.31 -32.90 -16.20
C HIS A 746 61.70 -31.77 -17.17
N PRO A 747 62.04 -32.04 -18.45
CA PRO A 747 62.33 -30.97 -19.42
C PRO A 747 61.15 -29.99 -19.61
N LEU A 748 59.91 -30.47 -19.68
CA LEU A 748 58.72 -29.65 -19.94
C LEU A 748 58.37 -28.71 -18.76
N PHE A 749 58.72 -29.09 -17.53
CA PHE A 749 58.24 -28.39 -16.32
C PHE A 749 58.89 -27.05 -16.05
N GLY A 750 60.12 -26.84 -16.51
CA GLY A 750 60.73 -25.51 -16.49
C GLY A 750 60.00 -24.49 -17.38
N SER A 751 59.03 -24.92 -18.20
CA SER A 751 58.40 -24.09 -19.23
C SER A 751 56.87 -24.12 -19.22
N ILE A 752 56.25 -24.78 -18.23
CA ILE A 752 54.79 -24.87 -18.09
C ILE A 752 54.37 -24.45 -16.69
N LYS A 753 53.35 -23.58 -16.60
CA LYS A 753 52.79 -23.11 -15.33
C LYS A 753 51.69 -24.06 -14.83
N PRO A 754 51.85 -24.68 -13.65
CA PRO A 754 50.81 -25.54 -13.08
C PRO A 754 49.67 -24.71 -12.50
N ARG A 755 48.42 -25.15 -12.71
CA ARG A 755 47.19 -24.54 -12.21
C ARG A 755 46.26 -25.62 -11.66
N ARG A 756 46.01 -25.57 -10.35
CA ARG A 756 45.17 -26.52 -9.64
C ARG A 756 43.69 -26.23 -9.92
N VAL A 757 42.92 -27.26 -10.23
CA VAL A 757 41.46 -27.23 -10.37
C VAL A 757 40.86 -28.05 -9.23
N SER A 758 40.38 -27.37 -8.18
CA SER A 758 39.77 -27.98 -6.99
C SER A 758 38.23 -27.87 -7.00
N PHE A 759 37.54 -28.10 -5.89
CA PHE A 759 36.08 -28.00 -5.76
C PHE A 759 35.54 -26.60 -6.11
N LEU A 760 34.21 -26.50 -6.31
CA LEU A 760 33.52 -25.21 -6.41
C LEU A 760 33.39 -24.58 -5.03
N SER A 761 33.42 -23.24 -4.96
CA SER A 761 33.07 -22.54 -3.72
C SER A 761 31.62 -22.80 -3.33
N ALA A 762 31.27 -22.57 -2.06
CA ALA A 762 29.89 -22.69 -1.58
C ALA A 762 28.93 -21.78 -2.38
N ASP A 763 29.35 -20.54 -2.69
CA ASP A 763 28.56 -19.60 -3.49
C ASP A 763 28.37 -20.06 -4.94
N SER A 764 29.44 -20.57 -5.56
CA SER A 764 29.37 -21.11 -6.93
C SER A 764 28.49 -22.36 -6.99
N THR A 765 28.57 -23.21 -5.96
CA THR A 765 27.73 -24.40 -5.81
C THR A 765 26.27 -24.01 -5.62
N ARG A 766 25.98 -23.03 -4.76
CA ARG A 766 24.63 -22.49 -4.56
C ARG A 766 24.06 -21.91 -5.85
N ARG A 767 24.86 -21.15 -6.61
CA ARG A 767 24.44 -20.63 -7.92
C ARG A 767 24.15 -21.75 -8.91
N LEU A 768 25.00 -22.78 -8.98
CA LEU A 768 24.77 -23.92 -9.85
C LEU A 768 23.48 -24.69 -9.49
N ILE A 769 23.15 -24.81 -8.20
CA ILE A 769 21.91 -25.44 -7.73
C ILE A 769 20.69 -24.59 -8.07
N THR A 770 20.72 -23.29 -7.73
CA THR A 770 19.53 -22.43 -7.78
C THR A 770 19.28 -21.78 -9.14
N GLN A 771 20.32 -21.65 -9.98
CA GLN A 771 20.22 -21.02 -11.29
C GLN A 771 21.12 -21.76 -12.32
N PRO A 772 20.87 -23.05 -12.60
CA PRO A 772 21.59 -23.80 -13.63
C PRO A 772 21.28 -23.32 -15.06
N ALA A 773 20.15 -22.64 -15.27
CA ALA A 773 19.75 -22.01 -16.52
C ALA A 773 18.99 -20.70 -16.21
N ALA A 774 18.94 -19.76 -17.17
CA ALA A 774 18.27 -18.47 -17.00
C ALA A 774 16.82 -18.57 -16.46
N ASP A 775 16.03 -19.50 -17.00
CA ASP A 775 14.60 -19.66 -16.71
C ASP A 775 14.29 -20.93 -15.90
N PHE A 776 15.19 -21.34 -15.00
CA PHE A 776 15.00 -22.56 -14.22
C PHE A 776 13.81 -22.42 -13.24
N PRO A 777 12.78 -23.29 -13.32
CA PRO A 777 11.50 -23.05 -12.63
C PRO A 777 11.41 -23.64 -11.22
N LEU A 778 12.39 -24.43 -10.78
CA LEU A 778 12.34 -25.17 -9.52
C LEU A 778 13.01 -24.42 -8.38
N ASP A 779 12.29 -24.29 -7.27
CA ASP A 779 12.81 -23.75 -6.02
C ASP A 779 13.30 -24.86 -5.09
N TYR A 780 14.29 -24.51 -4.24
CA TYR A 780 14.89 -25.42 -3.28
C TYR A 780 14.77 -24.82 -1.88
N THR A 781 14.48 -25.65 -0.89
CA THR A 781 14.57 -25.23 0.51
C THR A 781 16.03 -24.95 0.88
N GLN A 782 16.26 -23.99 1.80
CA GLN A 782 17.60 -23.68 2.28
C GLN A 782 18.33 -24.93 2.83
N ALA A 783 17.60 -25.77 3.57
CA ALA A 783 18.12 -27.02 4.11
C ALA A 783 18.56 -28.01 3.02
N ALA A 784 17.83 -28.10 1.90
CA ALA A 784 18.24 -28.94 0.77
C ALA A 784 19.53 -28.41 0.13
N ILE A 785 19.66 -27.09 -0.07
CA ILE A 785 20.87 -26.48 -0.64
C ILE A 785 22.09 -26.74 0.25
N GLU A 786 21.95 -26.49 1.55
CA GLU A 786 23.01 -26.74 2.54
C GLU A 786 23.36 -28.23 2.62
N GLY A 787 22.36 -29.10 2.54
CA GLY A 787 22.54 -30.55 2.45
C GLY A 787 23.38 -30.96 1.23
N ILE A 788 23.04 -30.45 0.04
CA ILE A 788 23.81 -30.74 -1.20
C ILE A 788 25.25 -30.27 -1.06
N ILE A 789 25.46 -29.04 -0.56
CA ILE A 789 26.82 -28.49 -0.37
C ILE A 789 27.60 -29.34 0.63
N HIS A 790 27.00 -29.73 1.75
CA HIS A 790 27.65 -30.57 2.76
C HIS A 790 28.02 -31.96 2.20
N LEU A 791 27.10 -32.60 1.48
CA LEU A 791 27.26 -33.93 0.92
C LEU A 791 28.32 -34.00 -0.18
N THR A 792 28.41 -32.95 -1.00
CA THR A 792 29.28 -32.91 -2.19
C THR A 792 30.58 -32.14 -1.95
N TYR A 793 30.64 -31.27 -0.94
CA TYR A 793 31.71 -30.29 -0.75
C TYR A 793 32.01 -29.46 -2.01
N GLY A 794 31.00 -29.21 -2.85
CA GLY A 794 31.14 -28.48 -4.11
C GLY A 794 31.79 -29.28 -5.24
N GLN A 795 31.82 -30.61 -5.16
CA GLN A 795 32.29 -31.48 -6.26
C GLN A 795 31.39 -31.32 -7.50
N PRO A 796 31.91 -30.78 -8.63
CA PRO A 796 31.05 -30.36 -9.75
C PRO A 796 30.17 -31.46 -10.33
N TYR A 797 30.71 -32.66 -10.49
CA TYR A 797 29.98 -33.79 -11.05
C TYR A 797 28.88 -34.31 -10.13
N LEU A 798 29.13 -34.40 -8.81
CA LEU A 798 28.14 -34.85 -7.85
C LEU A 798 27.02 -33.82 -7.69
N VAL A 799 27.34 -32.52 -7.69
CA VAL A 799 26.31 -31.46 -7.67
C VAL A 799 25.41 -31.56 -8.90
N GLN A 800 26.00 -31.75 -10.08
CA GLN A 800 25.25 -31.97 -11.33
C GLN A 800 24.43 -33.26 -11.30
N LEU A 801 24.99 -34.37 -10.79
CA LEU A 801 24.29 -35.66 -10.68
C LEU A 801 23.08 -35.57 -9.74
N ILE A 802 23.25 -34.94 -8.57
CA ILE A 802 22.16 -34.72 -7.62
C ILE A 802 21.08 -33.83 -8.25
N GLY A 803 21.48 -32.70 -8.85
CA GLY A 803 20.54 -31.82 -9.56
C GLY A 803 19.75 -32.58 -10.62
N GLN A 804 20.44 -33.38 -11.44
CA GLN A 804 19.82 -34.20 -12.48
C GLN A 804 18.78 -35.17 -11.90
N LYS A 805 19.12 -35.86 -10.80
CA LYS A 805 18.22 -36.82 -10.14
C LYS A 805 17.04 -36.15 -9.44
N LEU A 806 17.24 -34.98 -8.83
CA LEU A 806 16.18 -34.22 -8.18
C LEU A 806 15.14 -33.69 -9.18
N VAL A 807 15.56 -33.18 -10.34
CA VAL A 807 14.62 -32.80 -11.39
C VAL A 807 13.84 -34.00 -11.92
N ALA A 808 14.51 -35.14 -12.11
CA ALA A 808 13.84 -36.37 -12.54
C ALA A 808 12.80 -36.86 -11.51
N GLN A 809 13.16 -36.83 -10.22
CA GLN A 809 12.25 -37.22 -9.14
C GLN A 809 11.08 -36.24 -9.00
N PHE A 810 11.33 -34.93 -9.10
CA PHE A 810 10.28 -33.91 -9.08
C PHE A 810 9.28 -34.15 -10.22
N ASN A 811 9.77 -34.37 -11.44
CA ASN A 811 8.92 -34.64 -12.59
C ASN A 811 8.06 -35.89 -12.38
N TYR A 812 8.65 -36.98 -11.87
CA TYR A 812 7.90 -38.19 -11.54
C TYR A 812 6.80 -37.93 -10.48
N GLN A 813 7.17 -37.30 -9.37
CA GLN A 813 6.23 -37.05 -8.27
C GLN A 813 5.06 -36.15 -8.67
N VAL A 814 5.32 -35.12 -9.47
CA VAL A 814 4.32 -34.12 -9.85
C VAL A 814 3.47 -34.57 -11.03
N PHE A 815 4.09 -35.12 -12.08
CA PHE A 815 3.39 -35.44 -13.33
C PHE A 815 2.89 -36.89 -13.39
N GLU A 816 3.50 -37.82 -12.67
CA GLU A 816 3.07 -39.22 -12.64
C GLU A 816 2.35 -39.58 -11.34
N ALA A 817 2.87 -39.15 -10.18
CA ALA A 817 2.30 -39.48 -8.87
C ALA A 817 1.25 -38.47 -8.36
N GLY A 818 1.00 -37.38 -9.09
CA GLY A 818 -0.07 -36.42 -8.80
C GLY A 818 0.17 -35.55 -7.56
N GLN A 819 1.43 -35.33 -7.15
CA GLN A 819 1.75 -34.41 -6.06
C GLN A 819 1.58 -32.93 -6.48
N SER A 820 1.57 -32.03 -5.48
CA SER A 820 1.44 -30.59 -5.70
C SER A 820 2.60 -30.03 -6.54
N ARG A 821 2.26 -29.15 -7.49
CA ARG A 821 3.18 -28.49 -8.42
C ARG A 821 3.97 -27.35 -7.80
N ASP A 822 3.45 -26.73 -6.74
CA ASP A 822 3.99 -25.49 -6.15
C ASP A 822 4.90 -25.75 -4.94
N ARG A 823 5.47 -26.96 -4.81
CA ARG A 823 6.32 -27.31 -3.68
C ARG A 823 7.81 -27.14 -4.02
N PRO A 824 8.62 -26.51 -3.14
CA PRO A 824 10.07 -26.50 -3.32
C PRO A 824 10.65 -27.91 -3.06
N ILE A 825 11.81 -28.18 -3.64
CA ILE A 825 12.59 -29.40 -3.39
C ILE A 825 13.11 -29.35 -1.94
N SER A 826 12.71 -30.35 -1.15
CA SER A 826 12.99 -30.42 0.27
C SER A 826 14.26 -31.22 0.59
N LEU A 827 14.68 -31.19 1.85
CA LEU A 827 15.74 -32.06 2.34
C LEU A 827 15.34 -33.55 2.25
N ASP A 828 14.05 -33.85 2.39
CA ASP A 828 13.55 -35.23 2.29
C ASP A 828 13.65 -35.75 0.84
N ASP A 829 13.42 -34.88 -0.15
CA ASP A 829 13.63 -35.22 -1.56
C ASP A 829 15.11 -35.54 -1.83
N LEU A 830 16.02 -34.75 -1.25
CA LEU A 830 17.46 -35.01 -1.33
C LEU A 830 17.83 -36.37 -0.72
N HIS A 831 17.32 -36.69 0.47
CA HIS A 831 17.56 -38.00 1.09
C HIS A 831 16.98 -39.13 0.24
N ALA A 832 15.77 -38.97 -0.31
CA ALA A 832 15.18 -39.97 -1.19
C ALA A 832 16.02 -40.23 -2.46
N VAL A 833 16.67 -39.21 -3.03
CA VAL A 833 17.63 -39.40 -4.13
C VAL A 833 18.87 -40.15 -3.67
N ILE A 834 19.48 -39.74 -2.55
CA ILE A 834 20.80 -40.26 -2.13
C ILE A 834 20.70 -41.68 -1.58
N ASP A 835 19.61 -41.99 -0.87
CA ASP A 835 19.36 -43.30 -0.28
C ASP A 835 18.78 -44.29 -1.32
N SER A 836 18.53 -43.82 -2.56
CA SER A 836 18.18 -44.68 -3.69
C SER A 836 19.34 -45.62 -4.05
N PRO A 837 19.07 -46.92 -4.30
CA PRO A 837 20.09 -47.88 -4.70
C PRO A 837 20.79 -47.52 -6.03
N ASP A 838 20.13 -46.73 -6.87
CA ASP A 838 20.65 -46.39 -8.20
C ASP A 838 21.66 -45.23 -8.16
N PHE A 839 21.63 -44.36 -7.14
CA PHE A 839 22.46 -43.16 -7.09
C PHE A 839 23.96 -43.47 -7.16
N PHE A 840 24.41 -44.42 -6.33
CA PHE A 840 25.82 -44.85 -6.32
C PHE A 840 26.19 -45.67 -7.56
N GLN A 841 25.23 -46.31 -8.23
CA GLN A 841 25.47 -47.01 -9.49
C GLN A 841 25.70 -46.00 -10.63
N ASP A 842 24.82 -44.99 -10.76
CA ASP A 842 24.95 -43.92 -11.74
C ASP A 842 26.22 -43.08 -11.51
N GLY A 843 26.56 -42.83 -10.24
CA GLY A 843 27.81 -42.19 -9.82
C GLY A 843 29.04 -43.11 -9.88
N GLY A 844 28.89 -44.39 -10.21
CA GLY A 844 29.91 -45.43 -9.97
C GLY A 844 31.27 -45.12 -10.63
N ALA A 845 31.25 -44.57 -11.85
CA ALA A 845 32.48 -44.19 -12.55
C ALA A 845 33.31 -43.11 -11.83
N TYR A 846 32.66 -42.23 -11.07
CA TYR A 846 33.35 -41.28 -10.20
C TYR A 846 33.93 -42.00 -8.98
N PHE A 847 33.09 -42.66 -8.17
CA PHE A 847 33.52 -43.26 -6.91
C PHE A 847 34.58 -44.34 -7.09
N THR A 848 34.37 -45.27 -8.03
CA THR A 848 35.37 -46.29 -8.38
C THR A 848 36.63 -45.68 -8.97
N GLY A 849 36.51 -44.56 -9.70
CA GLY A 849 37.66 -43.82 -10.21
C GLY A 849 38.54 -43.25 -9.10
N VAL A 850 37.94 -42.57 -8.12
CA VAL A 850 38.65 -42.04 -6.93
C VAL A 850 39.30 -43.18 -6.15
N TRP A 851 38.56 -44.26 -5.92
CA TRP A 851 39.04 -45.43 -5.19
C TRP A 851 40.24 -46.10 -5.88
N ARG A 852 40.13 -46.37 -7.18
CA ARG A 852 41.19 -47.00 -7.95
C ARG A 852 42.45 -46.13 -8.01
N GLN A 853 42.30 -44.82 -8.05
CA GLN A 853 43.44 -43.91 -7.97
C GLN A 853 44.19 -44.03 -6.63
N ALA A 854 43.48 -44.26 -5.52
CA ALA A 854 44.11 -44.51 -4.23
C ALA A 854 44.79 -45.90 -4.16
N GLU A 855 44.25 -46.91 -4.83
CA GLU A 855 44.85 -48.26 -4.92
C GLU A 855 46.10 -48.30 -5.81
N ASP A 856 46.05 -47.67 -6.99
CA ASP A 856 47.10 -47.69 -8.02
C ASP A 856 48.17 -46.58 -7.80
N SER A 857 48.12 -45.91 -6.64
CA SER A 857 49.02 -44.83 -6.25
C SER A 857 50.43 -45.36 -5.93
N ALA A 858 51.45 -44.53 -6.21
CA ALA A 858 52.84 -44.84 -5.86
C ALA A 858 53.08 -44.88 -4.34
N ALA A 859 52.29 -44.11 -3.57
CA ALA A 859 52.32 -44.13 -2.10
C ALA A 859 51.35 -45.21 -1.58
N PRO A 860 51.84 -46.40 -1.14
CA PRO A 860 50.98 -47.48 -0.69
C PRO A 860 50.28 -47.12 0.64
N GLY A 861 49.12 -47.73 0.91
CA GLY A 861 48.42 -47.57 2.18
C GLY A 861 47.21 -46.64 2.16
N GLN A 862 46.95 -45.93 1.05
CA GLN A 862 45.86 -44.96 0.95
C GLN A 862 44.48 -45.63 1.10
N ALA A 863 44.24 -46.77 0.46
CA ALA A 863 42.98 -47.49 0.54
C ALA A 863 42.66 -47.93 1.99
N GLN A 864 43.66 -48.37 2.75
CA GLN A 864 43.53 -48.74 4.16
C GLN A 864 43.14 -47.54 5.02
N ILE A 865 43.77 -46.38 4.81
CA ILE A 865 43.41 -45.13 5.51
C ILE A 865 41.95 -44.75 5.20
N LEU A 866 41.55 -44.82 3.92
CA LEU A 866 40.18 -44.51 3.51
C LEU A 866 39.14 -45.47 4.12
N GLN A 867 39.47 -46.76 4.30
CA GLN A 867 38.59 -47.71 5.02
C GLN A 867 38.42 -47.33 6.49
N VAL A 868 39.51 -46.96 7.17
CA VAL A 868 39.46 -46.56 8.58
C VAL A 868 38.67 -45.26 8.75
N LEU A 869 38.86 -44.29 7.84
CA LEU A 869 38.11 -43.03 7.81
C LEU A 869 36.63 -43.19 7.42
N ALA A 870 36.24 -44.32 6.82
CA ALA A 870 34.85 -44.56 6.46
C ALA A 870 33.95 -44.56 7.70
N ALA A 871 34.47 -45.04 8.84
CA ALA A 871 33.76 -45.09 10.13
C ALA A 871 33.59 -43.72 10.82
N GLY A 872 34.21 -42.65 10.32
CA GLY A 872 34.14 -41.30 10.90
C GLY A 872 35.49 -40.60 10.92
N GLU A 873 35.52 -39.41 11.53
CA GLU A 873 36.76 -38.64 11.68
C GLU A 873 37.75 -39.36 12.61
N LYS A 874 39.04 -39.29 12.29
CA LYS A 874 40.10 -40.00 13.03
C LYS A 874 41.31 -39.11 13.28
N SER A 875 41.89 -39.22 14.46
CA SER A 875 43.22 -38.69 14.76
C SER A 875 44.32 -39.49 14.06
N LEU A 876 45.51 -38.89 13.93
CA LEU A 876 46.68 -39.60 13.37
C LEU A 876 46.98 -40.91 14.13
N ALA A 877 46.85 -40.90 15.45
CA ALA A 877 47.08 -42.09 16.29
C ALA A 877 46.08 -43.23 15.99
N GLU A 878 44.80 -42.89 15.78
CA GLU A 878 43.77 -43.86 15.41
C GLU A 878 43.96 -44.40 13.99
N LEU A 879 44.46 -43.57 13.05
CA LEU A 879 44.82 -44.01 11.71
C LEU A 879 45.99 -45.01 11.74
N ILE A 880 47.02 -44.73 12.53
CA ILE A 880 48.17 -45.65 12.74
C ILE A 880 47.70 -46.98 13.31
N ALA A 881 46.85 -46.95 14.35
CA ALA A 881 46.32 -48.15 14.96
C ALA A 881 45.39 -48.95 14.03
N GLY A 882 44.56 -48.25 13.24
CA GLY A 882 43.52 -48.86 12.41
C GLY A 882 44.01 -49.37 11.05
N ALA A 883 44.99 -48.70 10.42
CA ALA A 883 45.45 -49.05 9.07
C ALA A 883 46.56 -50.11 9.06
N GLY A 884 47.23 -50.35 10.20
CA GLY A 884 48.33 -51.33 10.30
C GLY A 884 49.59 -50.95 9.51
N LEU A 885 49.81 -49.64 9.32
CA LEU A 885 50.93 -49.07 8.56
C LEU A 885 51.91 -48.38 9.51
N SER A 886 53.16 -48.19 9.07
CA SER A 886 54.11 -47.38 9.84
C SER A 886 53.74 -45.88 9.79
N GLU A 887 54.16 -45.12 10.79
CA GLU A 887 53.93 -43.67 10.87
C GLU A 887 54.40 -42.95 9.58
N ALA A 888 55.61 -43.27 9.11
CA ALA A 888 56.15 -42.71 7.87
C ALA A 888 55.31 -43.06 6.62
N GLN A 889 54.73 -44.27 6.56
CA GLN A 889 53.85 -44.65 5.44
C GLN A 889 52.53 -43.88 5.48
N ILE A 890 51.95 -43.69 6.67
CA ILE A 890 50.71 -42.94 6.83
C ILE A 890 50.92 -41.48 6.48
N GLU A 891 51.98 -40.83 6.96
CA GLU A 891 52.23 -39.43 6.65
C GLU A 891 52.32 -39.18 5.13
N VAL A 892 53.03 -40.05 4.39
CA VAL A 892 53.14 -39.94 2.93
C VAL A 892 51.79 -40.20 2.25
N ALA A 893 51.08 -41.26 2.63
CA ALA A 893 49.80 -41.62 2.05
C ALA A 893 48.72 -40.55 2.33
N LEU A 894 48.68 -40.03 3.55
CA LEU A 894 47.76 -38.99 3.99
C LEU A 894 48.02 -37.66 3.28
N LYS A 895 49.29 -37.26 3.16
CA LYS A 895 49.70 -36.09 2.38
C LYS A 895 49.22 -36.21 0.93
N THR A 896 49.42 -37.38 0.31
CA THR A 896 48.96 -37.63 -1.07
C THR A 896 47.43 -37.53 -1.18
N LEU A 897 46.69 -38.08 -0.22
CA LEU A 897 45.22 -37.97 -0.18
C LEU A 897 44.74 -36.53 0.01
N GLN A 898 45.48 -35.70 0.74
CA GLN A 898 45.21 -34.27 0.91
C GLN A 898 45.52 -33.46 -0.36
N ASP A 899 46.67 -33.72 -1.00
CA ASP A 899 47.07 -33.06 -2.24
C ASP A 899 46.06 -33.35 -3.37
N HIS A 900 45.42 -34.52 -3.33
CA HIS A 900 44.32 -34.93 -4.22
C HIS A 900 42.91 -34.52 -3.78
N ASP A 901 42.77 -33.72 -2.72
CA ASP A 901 41.48 -33.24 -2.23
C ASP A 901 40.51 -34.37 -1.76
N VAL A 902 41.02 -35.59 -1.49
CA VAL A 902 40.21 -36.73 -1.04
C VAL A 902 39.95 -36.68 0.47
N VAL A 903 40.99 -36.30 1.23
CA VAL A 903 40.95 -36.17 2.69
C VAL A 903 41.28 -34.73 3.09
N LYS A 904 40.63 -34.22 4.13
CA LYS A 904 40.94 -32.93 4.75
C LYS A 904 41.36 -33.11 6.20
N SER A 905 42.21 -32.21 6.67
CA SER A 905 42.53 -32.08 8.10
C SER A 905 41.58 -31.05 8.71
N THR A 906 40.92 -31.41 9.81
CA THR A 906 40.19 -30.46 10.64
C THR A 906 41.17 -29.79 11.61
N GLY A 907 40.89 -28.55 12.02
CA GLY A 907 41.81 -27.75 12.84
C GLY A 907 42.18 -28.35 14.21
N GLU A 908 41.53 -29.45 14.61
CA GLU A 908 41.76 -30.19 15.85
C GLU A 908 42.73 -31.38 15.67
N GLY A 909 43.36 -31.53 14.49
CA GLY A 909 44.26 -32.64 14.20
C GLY A 909 43.55 -33.96 13.86
N LEU A 910 42.26 -33.89 13.53
CA LEU A 910 41.48 -35.00 12.99
C LEU A 910 41.50 -34.95 11.46
N TYR A 911 41.30 -36.11 10.84
CA TYR A 911 41.21 -36.30 9.40
C TYR A 911 39.85 -36.85 9.05
N SER A 912 39.28 -36.37 7.95
CA SER A 912 38.00 -36.83 7.44
C SER A 912 37.94 -36.75 5.92
N PHE A 913 37.01 -37.48 5.31
CA PHE A 913 36.74 -37.36 3.88
C PHE A 913 36.34 -35.91 3.55
N THR A 914 36.87 -35.40 2.45
CA THR A 914 36.44 -34.09 1.96
C THR A 914 35.01 -34.15 1.44
N VAL A 915 34.69 -35.18 0.66
CA VAL A 915 33.37 -35.44 0.07
C VAL A 915 32.65 -36.52 0.88
N GLU A 916 31.57 -36.14 1.56
CA GLU A 916 30.79 -37.03 2.42
C GLU A 916 30.14 -38.19 1.64
N LEU A 917 29.70 -37.96 0.39
CA LEU A 917 29.19 -39.05 -0.46
C LEU A 917 30.25 -40.12 -0.78
N MET A 918 31.53 -39.75 -0.86
CA MET A 918 32.61 -40.74 -1.05
C MET A 918 32.76 -41.60 0.21
N ARG A 919 32.69 -41.01 1.40
CA ARG A 919 32.71 -41.76 2.68
C ARG A 919 31.57 -42.78 2.74
N ARG A 920 30.34 -42.36 2.41
CA ARG A 920 29.16 -43.25 2.36
C ARG A 920 29.33 -44.37 1.34
N TRP A 921 29.84 -44.07 0.15
CA TRP A 921 30.10 -45.09 -0.87
C TRP A 921 31.11 -46.13 -0.38
N VAL A 922 32.21 -45.70 0.26
CA VAL A 922 33.20 -46.60 0.86
C VAL A 922 32.54 -47.46 1.93
N GLN A 923 31.72 -46.89 2.81
CA GLN A 923 30.98 -47.65 3.83
C GLN A 923 30.07 -48.73 3.25
N ILE A 924 29.48 -48.49 2.07
CA ILE A 924 28.54 -49.44 1.45
C ILE A 924 29.29 -50.49 0.62
N SER A 925 30.39 -50.10 -0.04
CA SER A 925 31.01 -50.91 -1.10
C SER A 925 32.35 -51.52 -0.73
N LYS A 926 33.00 -51.04 0.34
CA LYS A 926 34.41 -51.31 0.67
C LYS A 926 34.71 -51.48 2.17
N ALA A 927 33.83 -50.97 3.03
CA ALA A 927 33.79 -51.30 4.45
C ALA A 927 33.10 -52.65 4.63
#